data_AF-A0A815TLW5-F1
#
_entry.id   AF-A0A815TLW5-F1
#
_cell.length_a   1.000
_cell.length_b   1.000
_cell.length_c   1.000
_cell.angle_alpha   90.00
_cell.angle_beta   90.00
_cell.angle_gamma   90.00
#
_symmetry.space_group_name_H-M   'P 1'
#
loop_
_entity.id
_entity.type
_entity.pdbx_description
1 polymer ?
#
loop_
_entity_poly.entity_id
_entity_poly.type
_entity_poly.pdbx_seq_one_letter_code
_entity_poly.pdbx_strand_id
1 'polypeptide(L)'
;MHTQSSIKSPLNVNSKFEFLIGQGYWNFSLNSFLHLDLQVDITPDMNYLIRNHKEYLEKLSNQQIPTYDQTENWKSKTSVGIQIQTLTNKTLFLFISQVWYTTHFCNQICDSDRNFLYIEAFNSNYRRISYDLNTKNGKIIQIPGLLPIQQSTINTCCSGPRNVRGIMNENNELLLIFNMIDSDKQEKVWSYNVFTDEQTSLLMQHNFSENTNDHWIPFIKNDKFHFIYSFKPLNVLRCSIDHSECKLISETQVVNNFSCLTDGTQFIRYRNSDYFVGFAYTKVSCDECQYFYRPHVVVLSTIAERFRLVYVSEPMVLDDIPMFDSFSILNDKNTSNFGYGTISKLVSESITNWEWSNDKLSFTISINNQKSFLVSVVGISEIVQSIIFAIENKYSNILLDRNLGIKMISYSEKTAFDYCKSLTEKNKVKFKKDFIEEQNMKKNIIKDVIDSPTYPKFRVASNTDAATLKSYIQNDEVNFGIIGRYLTDYESDNRHSGQGTSMMIDAGGNHGTYALYGAALNQSVHIFEVLPKYWIVIEESLRINAHFQKKIYLHKFGVSDQYGVWSVLPGDGITRLDFMKSGGLPANPSQNSLLKIASYPLDSFIFQRVSVMKIDVEGFEIRALKGASRAIRLFGIGAILIEIASNRWAWNNITINEGISVLEQVTSIGNYTSYIIARKDTSCPESKISTLSNVKEVKNLLLINMQNGTLENAPQIYRLMNWEPIITEMKTYDWSCNFWLESDSKRGMLKVI
;
A
#
# COMPACT_ATOMS: atom_id res chain seq x y z
N MET A 1 12.36 -23.51 -37.57
CA MET A 1 11.08 -24.09 -38.01
C MET A 1 10.56 -24.99 -36.91
N HIS A 2 9.55 -24.54 -36.16
CA HIS A 2 8.65 -25.31 -35.28
C HIS A 2 7.64 -24.29 -34.71
N THR A 3 6.60 -23.98 -35.49
CA THR A 3 5.21 -24.46 -35.35
C THR A 3 4.45 -23.81 -34.19
N GLN A 4 3.62 -22.84 -34.59
CA GLN A 4 2.51 -22.24 -33.86
C GLN A 4 1.51 -23.30 -33.37
N SER A 5 1.12 -23.20 -32.10
CA SER A 5 -0.19 -23.61 -31.54
C SER A 5 -0.26 -22.98 -30.15
N SER A 6 -1.26 -22.24 -29.70
CA SER A 6 -2.62 -22.03 -30.15
C SER A 6 -3.06 -20.70 -29.55
N ILE A 7 -3.50 -19.75 -30.38
CA ILE A 7 -4.28 -18.60 -29.94
C ILE A 7 -5.56 -19.18 -29.32
N LYS A 8 -5.69 -19.08 -27.99
CA LYS A 8 -7.00 -19.26 -27.35
C LYS A 8 -7.91 -18.17 -27.93
N SER A 9 -8.98 -18.60 -28.59
CA SER A 9 -10.09 -17.77 -29.05
C SER A 9 -10.49 -16.74 -27.98
N PRO A 10 -10.99 -15.55 -28.37
CA PRO A 10 -11.52 -14.60 -27.41
C PRO A 10 -12.61 -15.32 -26.62
N LEU A 11 -12.40 -15.47 -25.31
CA LEU A 11 -13.44 -15.92 -24.39
C LEU A 11 -14.68 -15.07 -24.66
N ASN A 12 -15.79 -15.77 -24.86
CA ASN A 12 -17.08 -15.26 -25.26
C ASN A 12 -17.51 -14.04 -24.41
N VAL A 13 -17.19 -12.83 -24.89
CA VAL A 13 -17.44 -11.54 -24.20
C VAL A 13 -18.95 -11.37 -23.92
N ASN A 14 -19.83 -12.02 -24.69
CA ASN A 14 -21.27 -11.87 -24.55
C ASN A 14 -21.90 -12.51 -23.30
N SER A 15 -21.22 -13.41 -22.57
CA SER A 15 -21.85 -14.12 -21.43
C SER A 15 -21.66 -13.45 -20.07
N LYS A 16 -20.86 -12.38 -19.96
CA LYS A 16 -20.69 -11.58 -18.73
C LYS A 16 -21.34 -10.18 -18.81
N PHE A 17 -21.93 -9.85 -19.95
CA PHE A 17 -22.63 -8.59 -20.19
C PHE A 17 -24.13 -8.89 -20.14
N GLU A 18 -24.76 -8.79 -18.98
CA GLU A 18 -26.23 -8.79 -18.94
C GLU A 18 -26.74 -7.47 -19.51
N PHE A 19 -26.97 -7.48 -20.82
CA PHE A 19 -27.72 -6.45 -21.51
C PHE A 19 -29.19 -6.60 -21.12
N LEU A 20 -29.66 -5.84 -20.12
CA LEU A 20 -31.09 -5.77 -19.80
C LEU A 20 -31.80 -4.93 -20.88
N ILE A 21 -32.08 -5.56 -22.03
CA ILE A 21 -32.70 -4.98 -23.23
C ILE A 21 -34.09 -4.33 -22.95
N GLY A 22 -34.71 -4.56 -21.79
CA GLY A 22 -36.05 -4.03 -21.49
C GLY A 22 -36.14 -2.64 -20.84
N GLN A 23 -35.08 -2.12 -20.20
CA GLN A 23 -35.21 -0.91 -19.34
C GLN A 23 -34.21 0.23 -19.61
N GLY A 24 -33.28 0.05 -20.54
CA GLY A 24 -32.33 1.12 -20.92
C GLY A 24 -31.26 1.42 -19.87
N TYR A 25 -30.89 0.45 -19.04
CA TYR A 25 -29.82 0.53 -18.04
C TYR A 25 -28.70 -0.46 -18.38
N TRP A 26 -27.45 -0.05 -18.17
CA TRP A 26 -26.25 -0.88 -18.32
C TRP A 26 -25.65 -1.11 -16.94
N ASN A 27 -25.63 -2.35 -16.45
CA ASN A 27 -25.07 -2.66 -15.14
C ASN A 27 -23.72 -3.36 -15.31
N PHE A 28 -22.63 -2.61 -15.19
CA PHE A 28 -21.28 -3.17 -15.12
C PHE A 28 -20.88 -3.25 -13.65
N SER A 29 -20.67 -4.47 -13.11
CA SER A 29 -20.00 -4.60 -11.82
C SER A 29 -18.51 -4.33 -12.03
N LEU A 30 -18.11 -3.07 -11.90
CA LEU A 30 -16.73 -2.59 -12.08
C LEU A 30 -15.74 -3.48 -11.33
N ASN A 31 -16.05 -3.80 -10.08
CA ASN A 31 -15.16 -4.59 -9.22
C ASN A 31 -14.96 -6.05 -9.71
N SER A 32 -15.86 -6.57 -10.56
CA SER A 32 -15.71 -7.90 -11.17
C SER A 32 -14.83 -7.93 -12.43
N PHE A 33 -14.55 -6.76 -13.01
CA PHE A 33 -13.73 -6.59 -14.22
C PHE A 33 -12.34 -6.03 -13.92
N LEU A 34 -12.20 -5.27 -12.84
CA LEU A 34 -10.92 -4.67 -12.48
C LEU A 34 -10.02 -5.65 -11.73
N HIS A 35 -8.81 -5.85 -12.25
CA HIS A 35 -7.71 -6.39 -11.46
C HIS A 35 -6.83 -5.23 -10.98
N LEU A 36 -6.82 -4.99 -9.68
CA LEU A 36 -5.99 -3.96 -9.07
C LEU A 36 -4.72 -4.58 -8.49
N ASP A 37 -3.58 -3.99 -8.81
CA ASP A 37 -2.28 -4.32 -8.24
C ASP A 37 -1.65 -3.07 -7.61
N LEU A 38 -1.24 -3.23 -6.37
CA LEU A 38 -0.60 -2.21 -5.57
C LEU A 38 0.91 -2.19 -5.92
N GLN A 39 1.39 -1.07 -6.47
CA GLN A 39 2.74 -0.98 -7.05
C GLN A 39 3.79 -0.55 -6.02
N VAL A 40 3.58 0.57 -5.33
CA VAL A 40 4.55 1.13 -4.36
C VAL A 40 3.93 2.15 -3.39
N ASP A 41 4.51 2.25 -2.17
CA ASP A 41 4.20 3.26 -1.16
C ASP A 41 4.98 4.53 -1.52
N ILE A 42 4.25 5.53 -1.98
CA ILE A 42 4.77 6.83 -2.40
C ILE A 42 4.55 7.90 -1.33
N THR A 43 4.21 7.48 -0.10
CA THR A 43 4.10 8.40 1.04
C THR A 43 5.43 9.12 1.22
N PRO A 44 5.42 10.45 1.37
CA PRO A 44 6.64 11.23 1.57
C PRO A 44 7.48 10.77 2.75
N ASP A 45 8.80 10.72 2.56
CA ASP A 45 9.75 10.54 3.66
C ASP A 45 9.86 11.86 4.47
N MET A 46 8.92 12.03 5.39
CA MET A 46 8.84 13.22 6.24
C MET A 46 10.07 13.41 7.13
N ASN A 47 10.73 12.31 7.52
CA ASN A 47 11.96 12.41 8.33
C ASN A 47 13.11 12.98 7.50
N TYR A 48 13.26 12.53 6.25
CA TYR A 48 14.23 13.09 5.33
C TYR A 48 13.95 14.58 5.07
N LEU A 49 12.69 14.93 4.78
CA LEU A 49 12.30 16.32 4.51
C LEU A 49 12.62 17.23 5.70
N ILE A 50 12.15 16.88 6.90
CA ILE A 50 12.32 17.71 8.10
C ILE A 50 13.80 17.84 8.44
N ARG A 51 14.60 16.78 8.29
CA ARG A 51 16.04 16.81 8.59
C ARG A 51 16.83 17.71 7.64
N ASN A 52 16.59 17.58 6.34
CA ASN A 52 17.41 18.24 5.32
C ASN A 52 16.95 19.66 4.98
N HIS A 53 15.70 20.01 5.30
CA HIS A 53 15.14 21.34 5.02
C HIS A 53 14.76 22.11 6.28
N LYS A 54 15.23 21.69 7.46
CA LYS A 54 14.90 22.31 8.76
C LYS A 54 15.04 23.83 8.76
N GLU A 55 16.20 24.34 8.38
CA GLU A 55 16.47 25.80 8.40
C GLU A 55 15.54 26.58 7.45
N TYR A 56 15.22 26.00 6.30
CA TYR A 56 14.31 26.61 5.33
C TYR A 56 12.88 26.66 5.88
N LEU A 57 12.42 25.55 6.46
CA LEU A 57 11.10 25.46 7.07
C LEU A 57 11.00 26.43 8.26
N GLU A 58 12.01 26.50 9.14
CA GLU A 58 12.06 27.40 10.30
C GLU A 58 12.03 28.89 9.91
N LYS A 59 12.68 29.26 8.80
CA LYS A 59 12.59 30.62 8.26
C LYS A 59 11.18 30.98 7.81
N LEU A 60 10.41 30.02 7.29
CA LEU A 60 9.07 30.24 6.75
C LEU A 60 7.96 30.21 7.80
N SER A 61 8.17 29.54 8.92
CA SER A 61 7.19 29.48 10.02
C SER A 61 7.19 30.72 10.91
N ASN A 62 8.20 31.60 10.87
CA ASN A 62 8.38 32.72 11.83
C ASN A 62 8.28 32.32 13.31
N GLN A 63 8.36 31.02 13.60
CA GLN A 63 8.28 30.37 14.90
C GLN A 63 9.36 29.27 14.90
N GLN A 64 10.00 29.02 16.04
CA GLN A 64 10.84 27.83 16.19
C GLN A 64 9.98 26.61 15.88
N ILE A 65 10.15 26.01 14.69
CA ILE A 65 9.53 24.73 14.40
C ILE A 65 10.08 23.77 15.45
N PRO A 66 9.21 23.14 16.25
CA PRO A 66 9.68 22.28 17.32
C PRO A 66 10.59 21.18 16.76
N THR A 67 11.54 20.75 17.59
CA THR A 67 12.55 19.74 17.25
C THR A 67 11.96 18.45 16.68
N TYR A 68 12.81 17.58 16.14
CA TYR A 68 12.51 16.26 15.52
C TYR A 68 11.45 15.42 16.27
N ASP A 69 11.23 15.64 17.56
CA ASP A 69 10.25 14.94 18.40
C ASP A 69 8.77 15.33 18.19
N GLN A 70 8.43 16.32 17.33
CA GLN A 70 7.04 16.72 17.05
C GLN A 70 6.57 16.48 15.60
N THR A 71 6.97 15.36 14.99
CA THR A 71 6.49 14.92 13.66
C THR A 71 4.97 14.79 13.54
N GLU A 72 4.25 14.69 14.66
CA GLU A 72 2.78 14.54 14.69
C GLU A 72 2.00 15.74 14.12
N ASN A 73 2.61 16.93 14.11
CA ASN A 73 2.00 18.14 13.57
C ASN A 73 2.19 18.27 12.04
N TRP A 74 3.04 17.43 11.46
CA TRP A 74 3.27 17.38 10.02
C TRP A 74 2.38 16.34 9.38
N LYS A 75 1.73 16.73 8.28
CA LYS A 75 0.91 15.84 7.46
C LYS A 75 1.34 15.96 6.01
N SER A 76 1.04 14.93 5.24
CA SER A 76 1.37 14.91 3.82
C SER A 76 0.37 14.11 3.02
N LYS A 77 0.30 14.42 1.74
CA LYS A 77 -0.55 13.77 0.76
C LYS A 77 0.10 13.89 -0.61
N THR A 78 0.32 12.77 -1.30
CA THR A 78 0.81 12.81 -2.68
C THR A 78 -0.32 13.17 -3.62
N SER A 79 -0.23 14.33 -4.27
CA SER A 79 -1.31 14.88 -5.08
C SER A 79 -1.09 14.71 -6.58
N VAL A 80 0.16 14.60 -7.01
CA VAL A 80 0.52 14.46 -8.44
C VAL A 80 1.52 13.31 -8.59
N GLY A 81 1.28 12.44 -9.57
CA GLY A 81 2.20 11.39 -9.95
C GLY A 81 2.31 11.34 -11.45
N ILE A 82 3.53 11.35 -11.99
CA ILE A 82 3.76 11.37 -13.43
C ILE A 82 4.94 10.50 -13.84
N GLN A 83 4.78 9.81 -14.96
CA GLN A 83 5.88 9.15 -15.65
C GLN A 83 6.50 10.07 -16.70
N ILE A 84 7.81 10.26 -16.65
CA ILE A 84 8.61 10.96 -17.66
C ILE A 84 9.71 10.05 -18.21
N GLN A 85 10.20 10.37 -19.41
CA GLN A 85 11.42 9.78 -19.95
C GLN A 85 12.57 10.78 -19.83
N THR A 86 13.70 10.32 -19.31
CA THR A 86 14.92 11.14 -19.25
C THR A 86 15.58 11.23 -20.63
N LEU A 87 16.53 12.15 -20.79
CA LEU A 87 17.40 12.25 -21.98
C LEU A 87 18.17 10.95 -22.28
N THR A 88 18.38 10.10 -21.27
CA THR A 88 19.03 8.80 -21.38
C THR A 88 18.05 7.65 -21.67
N ASN A 89 16.80 7.96 -22.05
CA ASN A 89 15.70 7.01 -22.25
C ASN A 89 15.40 6.13 -21.02
N LYS A 90 15.78 6.57 -19.81
CA LYS A 90 15.37 5.90 -18.58
C LYS A 90 13.98 6.41 -18.18
N THR A 91 13.11 5.50 -17.74
CA THR A 91 11.82 5.86 -17.17
C THR A 91 12.00 6.38 -15.75
N LEU A 92 11.44 7.55 -15.48
CA LEU A 92 11.42 8.18 -14.16
C LEU A 92 9.98 8.47 -13.76
N PHE A 93 9.64 8.22 -12.51
CA PHE A 93 8.38 8.64 -11.92
C PHE A 93 8.65 9.80 -10.98
N LEU A 94 7.94 10.91 -11.17
CA LEU A 94 7.97 12.05 -10.27
C LEU A 94 6.67 12.05 -9.47
N PHE A 95 6.80 12.15 -8.16
CA PHE A 95 5.67 12.31 -7.25
C PHE A 95 5.80 13.64 -6.52
N ILE A 96 4.73 14.43 -6.56
CA ILE A 96 4.68 15.73 -5.89
C ILE A 96 3.60 15.65 -4.83
N SER A 97 4.03 15.92 -3.61
CA SER A 97 3.22 15.80 -2.42
C SER A 97 2.99 17.16 -1.80
N GLN A 98 1.73 17.44 -1.48
CA GLN A 98 1.40 18.53 -0.59
C GLN A 98 1.82 18.10 0.82
N VAL A 99 2.67 18.91 1.43
CA VAL A 99 3.15 18.71 2.79
C VAL A 99 2.77 19.93 3.60
N TRP A 100 2.19 19.72 4.77
CA TRP A 100 1.75 20.84 5.59
C TRP A 100 2.00 20.63 7.07
N TYR A 101 2.18 21.75 7.73
CA TYR A 101 2.29 21.85 9.18
C TYR A 101 0.98 22.38 9.73
N THR A 102 0.50 21.82 10.84
CA THR A 102 -0.74 22.25 11.49
C THR A 102 -0.48 22.62 12.94
N THR A 103 -0.85 23.84 13.33
CA THR A 103 -0.96 24.27 14.72
C THR A 103 -2.37 24.06 15.26
N HIS A 104 -2.54 23.94 16.58
CA HIS A 104 -3.85 23.72 17.20
C HIS A 104 -4.88 24.82 16.83
N PHE A 105 -4.42 26.06 16.69
CA PHE A 105 -5.24 27.20 16.28
C PHE A 105 -5.76 27.07 14.84
N CYS A 106 -4.89 26.76 13.88
CA CYS A 106 -5.27 26.69 12.46
C CYS A 106 -6.12 25.47 12.09
N ASN A 107 -6.12 24.43 12.94
CA ASN A 107 -6.93 23.23 12.72
C ASN A 107 -8.45 23.51 12.78
N GLN A 108 -8.88 24.65 13.32
CA GLN A 108 -10.30 25.04 13.35
C GLN A 108 -10.76 25.84 12.11
N ILE A 109 -9.81 26.29 11.26
CA ILE A 109 -10.10 27.20 10.15
C ILE A 109 -10.00 26.47 8.80
N CYS A 110 -8.94 25.69 8.57
CA CYS A 110 -8.67 25.08 7.26
C CYS A 110 -7.71 23.87 7.30
N ASP A 111 -7.63 23.18 8.44
CA ASP A 111 -6.82 21.97 8.68
C ASP A 111 -5.29 22.11 8.50
N SER A 112 -4.77 23.27 8.09
CA SER A 112 -3.35 23.53 7.81
C SER A 112 -2.94 24.96 8.15
N ASP A 113 -1.73 25.12 8.68
CA ASP A 113 -1.10 26.42 8.93
C ASP A 113 -0.32 26.86 7.68
N ARG A 114 0.66 26.05 7.27
CA ARG A 114 1.53 26.28 6.12
C ARG A 114 1.60 25.04 5.24
N ASN A 115 1.50 25.25 3.92
CA ASN A 115 1.58 24.21 2.90
C ASN A 115 2.82 24.41 2.02
N PHE A 116 3.38 23.30 1.57
CA PHE A 116 4.55 23.23 0.69
C PHE A 116 4.36 22.11 -0.33
N LEU A 117 5.10 22.17 -1.43
CA LEU A 117 5.19 21.08 -2.40
C LEU A 117 6.54 20.41 -2.30
N TYR A 118 6.52 19.11 -2.04
CA TYR A 118 7.69 18.27 -1.96
C TYR A 118 7.71 17.31 -3.14
N ILE A 119 8.83 17.26 -3.87
CA ILE A 119 9.00 16.40 -5.02
C ILE A 119 9.95 15.24 -4.69
N GLU A 120 9.59 14.04 -5.12
CA GLU A 120 10.40 12.82 -5.04
C GLU A 120 10.49 12.13 -6.41
N ALA A 121 11.62 11.47 -6.66
CA ALA A 121 11.88 10.74 -7.89
C ALA A 121 12.02 9.24 -7.61
N PHE A 122 11.43 8.43 -8.48
CA PHE A 122 11.46 6.97 -8.42
C PHE A 122 11.88 6.40 -9.77
N ASN A 123 12.71 5.35 -9.76
CA ASN A 123 13.09 4.65 -10.99
C ASN A 123 12.00 3.67 -11.47
N SER A 124 12.26 2.97 -12.58
CA SER A 124 11.35 1.95 -13.14
C SER A 124 11.03 0.77 -12.20
N ASN A 125 11.86 0.54 -11.19
CA ASN A 125 11.65 -0.48 -10.15
C ASN A 125 10.99 0.11 -8.89
N TYR A 126 10.43 1.32 -8.98
CA TYR A 126 9.81 2.05 -7.89
C TYR A 126 10.70 2.23 -6.66
N ARG A 127 12.02 2.37 -6.86
CA ARG A 127 12.95 2.76 -5.79
C ARG A 127 13.13 4.27 -5.82
N ARG A 128 13.04 4.92 -4.66
CA ARG A 128 13.40 6.35 -4.49
C ARG A 128 14.84 6.56 -4.91
N ILE A 129 15.08 7.60 -5.72
CA ILE A 129 16.41 7.99 -6.18
C ILE A 129 16.59 9.50 -6.02
N SER A 130 17.85 9.93 -5.95
CA SER A 130 18.19 11.34 -6.14
C SER A 130 18.24 11.66 -7.64
N TYR A 131 17.75 12.84 -8.01
CA TYR A 131 17.73 13.29 -9.39
C TYR A 131 17.84 14.82 -9.44
N ASP A 132 18.77 15.34 -10.25
CA ASP A 132 18.91 16.77 -10.48
C ASP A 132 18.13 17.16 -11.73
N LEU A 133 17.05 17.92 -11.55
CA LEU A 133 16.23 18.40 -12.64
C LEU A 133 16.73 19.76 -13.13
N ASN A 134 17.32 19.79 -14.33
CA ASN A 134 17.70 21.02 -14.99
C ASN A 134 16.47 21.71 -15.60
N THR A 135 16.17 22.92 -15.13
CA THR A 135 15.13 23.77 -15.72
C THR A 135 15.64 24.43 -17.00
N LYS A 136 14.72 24.81 -17.90
CA LYS A 136 15.06 25.56 -19.13
C LYS A 136 15.74 26.90 -18.84
N ASN A 137 15.49 27.47 -17.66
CA ASN A 137 16.08 28.73 -17.19
C ASN A 137 17.46 28.54 -16.52
N GLY A 138 18.05 27.32 -16.58
CA GLY A 138 19.38 27.02 -16.07
C GLY A 138 19.45 26.79 -14.56
N LYS A 139 18.31 26.77 -13.86
CA LYS A 139 18.23 26.44 -12.43
C LYS A 139 18.20 24.92 -12.27
N ILE A 140 18.77 24.43 -11.18
CA ILE A 140 18.76 23.00 -10.83
C ILE A 140 17.82 22.80 -9.66
N ILE A 141 16.78 21.98 -9.84
CA ILE A 141 15.91 21.51 -8.76
C ILE A 141 16.44 20.16 -8.30
N GLN A 142 16.96 20.11 -7.07
CA GLN A 142 17.42 18.86 -6.46
C GLN A 142 16.23 18.04 -5.98
N ILE A 143 16.17 16.77 -6.39
CA ILE A 143 15.14 15.82 -6.00
C ILE A 143 15.81 14.70 -5.18
N PRO A 144 15.26 14.29 -4.03
CA PRO A 144 14.05 14.84 -3.42
C PRO A 144 14.27 16.22 -2.78
N GLY A 145 13.26 17.10 -2.86
CA GLY A 145 13.38 18.49 -2.41
C GLY A 145 12.08 19.27 -2.43
N LEU A 146 12.11 20.49 -1.89
CA LEU A 146 10.96 21.41 -1.91
C LEU A 146 10.93 22.21 -3.21
N LEU A 147 9.75 22.30 -3.83
CA LEU A 147 9.55 23.18 -4.97
C LEU A 147 9.51 24.64 -4.51
N PRO A 148 10.17 25.56 -5.22
CA PRO A 148 10.33 26.96 -4.85
C PRO A 148 9.07 27.79 -5.18
N ILE A 149 7.92 27.41 -4.65
CA ILE A 149 6.66 28.15 -4.83
C ILE A 149 6.75 29.50 -4.11
N GLN A 150 6.50 30.59 -4.84
CA GLN A 150 6.46 31.93 -4.27
C GLN A 150 5.17 32.11 -3.48
N GLN A 151 5.27 32.41 -2.19
CA GLN A 151 4.13 32.56 -1.28
C GLN A 151 4.07 33.98 -0.72
N SER A 152 2.87 34.47 -0.41
CA SER A 152 2.69 35.75 0.27
C SER A 152 3.16 35.65 1.73
N THR A 153 3.74 36.72 2.29
CA THR A 153 4.22 36.76 3.68
C THR A 153 3.10 36.92 4.72
N ILE A 154 1.85 36.64 4.34
CA ILE A 154 0.71 36.81 5.23
C ILE A 154 0.81 35.76 6.36
N ASN A 155 0.85 36.25 7.60
CA ASN A 155 0.90 35.41 8.79
C ASN A 155 -0.52 34.96 9.20
N THR A 156 -1.20 34.22 8.31
CA THR A 156 -2.52 33.63 8.54
C THR A 156 -2.47 32.13 8.30
N CYS A 157 -3.44 31.39 8.85
CA CYS A 157 -3.65 29.99 8.51
C CYS A 157 -3.88 29.80 6.99
N CYS A 158 -3.74 28.56 6.52
CA CYS A 158 -3.99 28.17 5.12
C CYS A 158 -3.03 28.76 4.09
N SER A 159 -1.82 29.18 4.50
CA SER A 159 -0.85 29.72 3.55
C SER A 159 -0.21 28.62 2.70
N GLY A 160 0.20 29.00 1.49
CA GLY A 160 0.86 28.10 0.54
C GLY A 160 -0.09 27.31 -0.35
N PRO A 161 0.45 26.46 -1.23
CA PRO A 161 -0.29 25.73 -2.26
C PRO A 161 -1.17 24.61 -1.68
N ARG A 162 -2.45 24.59 -2.08
CA ARG A 162 -3.46 23.59 -1.71
C ARG A 162 -4.15 23.02 -2.95
N ASN A 163 -4.78 21.85 -2.81
CA ASN A 163 -5.56 21.21 -3.89
C ASN A 163 -4.75 21.04 -5.19
N VAL A 164 -3.51 20.58 -5.05
CA VAL A 164 -2.53 20.56 -6.14
C VAL A 164 -2.88 19.51 -7.18
N ARG A 165 -2.95 19.91 -8.45
CA ARG A 165 -3.18 19.04 -9.60
C ARG A 165 -2.02 19.18 -10.57
N GLY A 166 -1.75 18.12 -11.32
CA GLY A 166 -0.66 18.10 -12.29
C GLY A 166 -1.15 17.63 -13.65
N ILE A 167 -0.62 18.25 -14.70
CA ILE A 167 -0.85 17.84 -16.07
C ILE A 167 0.39 18.11 -16.93
N MET A 168 0.61 17.28 -17.94
CA MET A 168 1.61 17.54 -18.97
C MET A 168 1.03 18.35 -20.10
N ASN A 169 1.70 19.42 -20.51
CA ASN A 169 1.40 20.07 -21.78
C ASN A 169 1.99 19.30 -22.97
N GLU A 170 1.70 19.79 -24.18
CA GLU A 170 2.21 19.27 -25.45
C GLU A 170 3.75 19.30 -25.57
N ASN A 171 4.41 20.19 -24.83
CA ASN A 171 5.87 20.31 -24.79
C ASN A 171 6.52 19.35 -23.79
N ASN A 172 5.75 18.39 -23.24
CA ASN A 172 6.14 17.52 -22.15
C ASN A 172 6.60 18.28 -20.89
N GLU A 173 5.96 19.40 -20.61
CA GLU A 173 6.21 20.18 -19.40
C GLU A 173 5.11 19.93 -18.38
N LEU A 174 5.54 19.73 -17.13
CA LEU A 174 4.68 19.46 -16.00
C LEU A 174 4.21 20.79 -15.41
N LEU A 175 2.92 21.03 -15.57
CA LEU A 175 2.23 22.16 -14.98
C LEU A 175 1.51 21.70 -13.73
N LEU A 176 1.86 22.32 -12.60
CA LEU A 176 1.16 22.18 -11.34
C LEU A 176 0.15 23.31 -11.21
N ILE A 177 -1.01 22.99 -10.67
CA ILE A 177 -2.11 23.93 -10.50
C ILE A 177 -2.64 23.77 -9.11
N PHE A 178 -2.76 24.87 -8.39
CA PHE A 178 -3.12 24.84 -6.98
C PHE A 178 -3.80 26.13 -6.59
N ASN A 179 -4.53 26.07 -5.48
CA ASN A 179 -5.09 27.25 -4.86
C ASN A 179 -4.13 27.79 -3.81
N MET A 180 -4.07 29.11 -3.66
CA MET A 180 -3.29 29.74 -2.59
C MET A 180 -3.89 31.12 -2.27
N ILE A 181 -3.87 31.47 -0.98
CA ILE A 181 -4.25 32.82 -0.52
C ILE A 181 -3.15 33.80 -0.93
N ASP A 182 -3.51 34.80 -1.73
CA ASP A 182 -2.61 35.85 -2.21
C ASP A 182 -2.54 37.03 -1.22
N SER A 183 -1.65 37.97 -1.49
CA SER A 183 -1.39 39.20 -0.72
C SER A 183 -2.63 40.05 -0.41
N ASP A 184 -3.67 39.96 -1.23
CA ASP A 184 -4.98 40.60 -1.05
C ASP A 184 -5.95 39.80 -0.16
N LYS A 185 -5.48 38.70 0.44
CA LYS A 185 -6.25 37.75 1.27
C LYS A 185 -7.36 37.02 0.51
N GLN A 186 -7.33 37.04 -0.82
CA GLN A 186 -8.24 36.27 -1.65
C GLN A 186 -7.57 34.96 -2.08
N GLU A 187 -8.35 33.89 -2.14
CA GLU A 187 -7.91 32.64 -2.72
C GLU A 187 -7.87 32.76 -4.24
N LYS A 188 -6.71 32.48 -4.84
CA LYS A 188 -6.50 32.48 -6.28
C LYS A 188 -5.99 31.15 -6.77
N VAL A 189 -6.28 30.86 -8.03
CA VAL A 189 -5.69 29.71 -8.73
C VAL A 189 -4.34 30.14 -9.29
N TRP A 190 -3.35 29.29 -9.08
CA TRP A 190 -1.99 29.47 -9.55
C TRP A 190 -1.59 28.29 -10.42
N SER A 191 -0.74 28.56 -11.40
CA SER A 191 -0.02 27.57 -12.17
C SER A 191 1.47 27.70 -11.89
N TYR A 192 2.19 26.58 -11.87
CA TYR A 192 3.63 26.50 -11.72
C TYR A 192 4.20 25.47 -12.69
N ASN A 193 5.12 25.88 -13.56
CA ASN A 193 5.81 24.99 -14.47
C ASN A 193 7.10 24.47 -13.83
N VAL A 194 7.16 23.17 -13.54
CA VAL A 194 8.29 22.55 -12.84
C VAL A 194 9.59 22.62 -13.65
N PHE A 195 9.49 22.67 -15.00
CA PHE A 195 10.66 22.69 -15.88
C PHE A 195 11.11 24.09 -16.26
N THR A 196 10.30 25.14 -16.10
CA THR A 196 10.71 26.53 -16.34
C THR A 196 10.89 27.32 -15.04
N ASP A 197 10.38 26.82 -13.90
CA ASP A 197 10.34 27.54 -12.62
C ASP A 197 9.48 28.81 -12.67
N GLU A 198 8.47 28.84 -13.56
CA GLU A 198 7.57 29.97 -13.73
C GLU A 198 6.27 29.74 -12.97
N GLN A 199 5.88 30.74 -12.17
CA GLN A 199 4.64 30.78 -11.42
C GLN A 199 3.72 31.89 -11.95
N THR A 200 2.47 31.55 -12.27
CA THR A 200 1.51 32.48 -12.88
C THR A 200 0.14 32.35 -12.22
N SER A 201 -0.47 33.47 -11.82
CA SER A 201 -1.83 33.51 -11.29
C SER A 201 -2.85 33.49 -12.43
N LEU A 202 -3.92 32.71 -12.30
CA LEU A 202 -4.98 32.60 -13.31
C LEU A 202 -6.20 33.43 -12.92
N LEU A 203 -6.61 34.34 -13.80
CA LEU A 203 -7.79 35.18 -13.62
C LEU A 203 -9.05 34.47 -14.16
N MET A 204 -10.04 34.33 -13.29
CA MET A 204 -11.35 33.80 -13.62
C MET A 204 -12.26 34.93 -14.12
N GLN A 205 -12.75 34.84 -15.37
CA GLN A 205 -13.60 35.88 -15.95
C GLN A 205 -15.07 35.81 -15.52
N HIS A 206 -15.43 34.85 -14.65
CA HIS A 206 -16.80 34.61 -14.24
C HIS A 206 -16.88 34.55 -12.70
N ASN A 207 -17.85 35.28 -12.13
CA ASN A 207 -18.13 35.28 -10.70
C ASN A 207 -18.86 33.98 -10.32
N PHE A 208 -18.11 32.92 -10.04
CA PHE A 208 -18.67 31.76 -9.39
C PHE A 208 -19.03 32.13 -7.93
N SER A 209 -20.19 31.68 -7.44
CA SER A 209 -20.61 31.98 -6.08
C SER A 209 -19.59 31.50 -5.04
N GLU A 210 -19.42 32.27 -3.96
CA GLU A 210 -18.45 32.07 -2.86
C GLU A 210 -18.51 30.70 -2.16
N ASN A 211 -19.51 29.85 -2.45
CA ASN A 211 -19.69 28.53 -1.83
C ASN A 211 -19.36 27.32 -2.73
N THR A 212 -18.75 27.54 -3.90
CA THR A 212 -18.40 26.42 -4.81
C THR A 212 -16.99 25.92 -4.55
N ASN A 213 -16.92 24.89 -3.70
CA ASN A 213 -15.73 24.08 -3.38
C ASN A 213 -14.75 23.91 -4.56
N ASP A 214 -13.52 24.40 -4.40
CA ASP A 214 -12.19 23.78 -4.59
C ASP A 214 -11.91 22.67 -5.63
N HIS A 215 -12.81 22.39 -6.57
CA HIS A 215 -12.69 21.21 -7.43
C HIS A 215 -12.24 21.58 -8.84
N TRP A 216 -11.01 21.20 -9.18
CA TRP A 216 -10.40 21.50 -10.48
C TRP A 216 -9.83 20.23 -11.07
N ILE A 217 -10.49 19.69 -12.09
CA ILE A 217 -9.99 18.49 -12.78
C ILE A 217 -9.42 18.91 -14.14
N PRO A 218 -8.08 18.90 -14.31
CA PRO A 218 -7.46 19.34 -15.54
C PRO A 218 -7.56 18.29 -16.65
N PHE A 219 -7.65 18.75 -17.90
CA PHE A 219 -7.45 17.93 -19.09
C PHE A 219 -7.06 18.78 -20.31
N ILE A 220 -6.48 18.13 -21.33
CA ILE A 220 -6.08 18.80 -22.58
C ILE A 220 -6.93 18.28 -23.72
N LYS A 221 -7.55 19.21 -24.46
CA LYS A 221 -8.31 18.92 -25.68
C LYS A 221 -7.86 19.88 -26.77
N ASN A 222 -7.44 19.35 -27.92
CA ASN A 222 -6.97 20.12 -29.08
C ASN A 222 -5.90 21.15 -28.67
N ASP A 223 -4.91 20.67 -27.90
CA ASP A 223 -3.78 21.45 -27.39
C ASP A 223 -4.18 22.66 -26.52
N LYS A 224 -5.43 22.67 -26.06
CA LYS A 224 -5.97 23.69 -25.18
C LYS A 224 -6.25 23.11 -23.82
N PHE A 225 -5.93 23.91 -22.83
CA PHE A 225 -6.06 23.54 -21.45
C PHE A 225 -7.47 23.79 -20.93
N HIS A 226 -8.04 22.79 -20.26
CA HIS A 226 -9.40 22.82 -19.77
C HIS A 226 -9.48 22.32 -18.34
N PHE A 227 -10.51 22.76 -17.62
CA PHE A 227 -10.88 22.23 -16.32
C PHE A 227 -12.35 21.89 -16.24
N ILE A 228 -12.64 20.78 -15.57
CA ILE A 228 -13.96 20.59 -14.99
C ILE A 228 -13.97 21.31 -13.64
N TYR A 229 -14.76 22.38 -13.56
CA TYR A 229 -14.92 23.21 -12.36
C TYR A 229 -16.01 22.69 -11.41
N SER A 230 -17.07 22.11 -11.99
CA SER A 230 -18.14 21.47 -11.22
C SER A 230 -18.75 20.35 -12.06
N PHE A 231 -19.27 19.33 -11.39
CA PHE A 231 -20.08 18.28 -12.00
C PHE A 231 -21.60 18.57 -11.88
N LYS A 232 -21.98 19.59 -11.09
CA LYS A 232 -23.37 19.98 -10.83
C LYS A 232 -23.55 21.51 -10.82
N PRO A 233 -24.05 22.11 -11.90
CA PRO A 233 -24.06 21.54 -13.26
C PRO A 233 -22.64 21.27 -13.77
N LEU A 234 -22.49 20.47 -14.84
CA LEU A 234 -21.18 20.28 -15.46
C LEU A 234 -20.70 21.61 -16.06
N ASN A 235 -19.69 22.19 -15.42
CA ASN A 235 -19.05 23.44 -15.82
C ASN A 235 -17.64 23.16 -16.30
N VAL A 236 -17.35 23.51 -17.55
CA VAL A 236 -16.03 23.36 -18.15
C VAL A 236 -15.45 24.71 -18.49
N LEU A 237 -14.26 24.96 -17.97
CA LEU A 237 -13.46 26.14 -18.23
C LEU A 237 -12.41 25.82 -19.31
N ARG A 238 -12.09 26.82 -20.13
CA ARG A 238 -10.92 26.84 -20.99
C ARG A 238 -9.96 27.88 -20.47
N CYS A 239 -8.72 27.50 -20.24
CA CYS A 239 -7.71 28.37 -19.67
C CYS A 239 -6.54 28.58 -20.64
N SER A 240 -6.01 29.80 -20.64
CA SER A 240 -4.74 30.16 -21.26
C SER A 240 -3.76 30.54 -20.16
N ILE A 241 -2.65 29.83 -20.09
CA ILE A 241 -1.58 30.09 -19.11
C ILE A 241 -0.83 31.35 -19.53
N ASP A 242 -0.47 31.46 -20.81
CA ASP A 242 0.23 32.61 -21.39
C ASP A 242 -0.53 33.93 -21.21
N HIS A 243 -1.86 33.88 -21.25
CA HIS A 243 -2.72 35.04 -21.05
C HIS A 243 -3.31 35.12 -19.63
N SER A 244 -2.95 34.17 -18.76
CA SER A 244 -3.40 34.14 -17.37
C SER A 244 -4.93 34.23 -17.22
N GLU A 245 -5.70 33.65 -18.15
CA GLU A 245 -7.16 33.77 -18.19
C GLU A 245 -7.88 32.43 -18.27
N CYS A 246 -9.00 32.31 -17.56
CA CYS A 246 -9.90 31.16 -17.63
C CYS A 246 -11.33 31.62 -17.96
N LYS A 247 -11.91 31.00 -19.00
CA LYS A 247 -13.24 31.32 -19.56
C LYS A 247 -14.17 30.11 -19.46
N LEU A 248 -15.39 30.31 -18.97
CA LEU A 248 -16.44 29.28 -19.01
C LEU A 248 -16.86 29.06 -20.47
N ILE A 249 -16.73 27.81 -20.96
CA ILE A 249 -17.05 27.47 -22.35
C ILE A 249 -18.24 26.50 -22.48
N SER A 250 -18.64 25.87 -21.37
CA SER A 250 -19.79 24.96 -21.36
C SER A 250 -20.40 24.94 -19.96
N GLU A 251 -21.71 25.14 -19.93
CA GLU A 251 -22.58 24.90 -18.78
C GLU A 251 -23.71 24.00 -19.26
N THR A 252 -23.77 22.77 -18.78
CA THR A 252 -24.91 21.90 -19.11
C THR A 252 -26.05 22.16 -18.13
N GLN A 253 -27.16 22.74 -18.60
CA GLN A 253 -28.38 22.92 -17.80
C GLN A 253 -29.10 21.60 -17.44
N VAL A 254 -28.66 20.47 -18.00
CA VAL A 254 -29.16 19.16 -17.56
C VAL A 254 -28.72 18.99 -16.11
N VAL A 255 -29.69 19.09 -15.20
CA VAL A 255 -29.52 18.83 -13.78
C VAL A 255 -29.11 17.37 -13.65
N ASN A 256 -27.80 17.13 -13.70
CA ASN A 256 -27.29 15.81 -13.37
C ASN A 256 -27.44 15.64 -11.85
N ASN A 257 -28.01 14.52 -11.42
CA ASN A 257 -28.22 14.19 -10.00
C ASN A 257 -26.90 13.77 -9.30
N PHE A 258 -25.79 14.45 -9.54
CA PHE A 258 -24.49 14.16 -8.90
C PHE A 258 -24.18 15.19 -7.82
N SER A 259 -24.94 15.19 -6.73
CA SER A 259 -24.69 16.15 -5.62
C SER A 259 -23.30 15.99 -5.05
N CYS A 260 -22.83 14.74 -5.03
CA CYS A 260 -21.68 14.34 -4.23
C CYS A 260 -20.41 14.07 -5.03
N LEU A 261 -20.46 14.00 -6.38
CA LEU A 261 -19.27 13.75 -7.20
C LEU A 261 -18.40 15.01 -7.22
N THR A 262 -17.14 14.85 -6.87
CA THR A 262 -16.19 15.94 -6.72
C THR A 262 -14.79 15.45 -7.03
N ASP A 263 -14.01 16.34 -7.69
CA ASP A 263 -12.56 16.32 -7.73
C ASP A 263 -11.95 14.97 -8.16
N GLY A 264 -10.63 14.80 -8.13
CA GLY A 264 -9.96 13.55 -8.45
C GLY A 264 -8.79 13.73 -9.41
N THR A 265 -8.58 12.76 -10.29
CA THR A 265 -7.45 12.76 -11.21
C THR A 265 -7.65 13.72 -12.36
N GLN A 266 -6.57 14.08 -13.05
CA GLN A 266 -6.68 14.62 -14.39
C GLN A 266 -7.42 13.64 -15.32
N PHE A 267 -8.09 14.19 -16.34
CA PHE A 267 -8.76 13.39 -17.36
C PHE A 267 -7.82 13.23 -18.55
N ILE A 268 -7.60 11.98 -18.96
CA ILE A 268 -6.73 11.65 -20.08
C ILE A 268 -7.55 11.22 -21.29
N ARG A 269 -7.09 11.61 -22.48
CA ARG A 269 -7.76 11.25 -23.73
C ARG A 269 -7.70 9.73 -23.92
N TYR A 270 -8.85 9.14 -24.19
CA TYR A 270 -8.93 7.71 -24.49
C TYR A 270 -8.51 7.47 -25.94
N ARG A 271 -7.26 7.05 -26.15
CA ARG A 271 -6.67 6.83 -27.48
C ARG A 271 -6.91 8.06 -28.39
N ASN A 272 -7.15 7.84 -29.68
CA ASN A 272 -7.49 8.88 -30.65
C ASN A 272 -9.01 9.06 -30.77
N SER A 273 -9.71 9.27 -29.65
CA SER A 273 -11.17 9.46 -29.64
C SER A 273 -11.59 10.79 -29.03
N ASP A 274 -12.88 11.12 -29.07
CA ASP A 274 -13.46 12.29 -28.39
C ASP A 274 -13.86 12.02 -26.94
N TYR A 275 -13.37 10.92 -26.37
CA TYR A 275 -13.66 10.50 -25.01
C TYR A 275 -12.44 10.70 -24.11
N PHE A 276 -12.71 11.09 -22.88
CA PHE A 276 -11.73 11.30 -21.82
C PHE A 276 -12.12 10.45 -20.62
N VAL A 277 -11.11 9.91 -19.95
CA VAL A 277 -11.27 9.02 -18.80
C VAL A 277 -10.50 9.60 -17.63
N GLY A 278 -11.12 9.59 -16.46
CA GLY A 278 -10.47 9.95 -15.22
C GLY A 278 -11.18 9.29 -14.04
N PHE A 279 -10.65 9.54 -12.85
CA PHE A 279 -11.29 9.13 -11.62
C PHE A 279 -11.77 10.37 -10.88
N ALA A 280 -13.04 10.36 -10.48
CA ALA A 280 -13.58 11.36 -9.56
C ALA A 280 -14.20 10.67 -8.36
N TYR A 281 -14.27 11.32 -7.20
CA TYR A 281 -14.76 10.66 -6.00
C TYR A 281 -16.08 11.26 -5.51
N THR A 282 -16.92 10.42 -4.90
CA THR A 282 -18.08 10.92 -4.17
C THR A 282 -17.71 11.21 -2.74
N LYS A 283 -18.16 12.36 -2.21
CA LYS A 283 -18.19 12.65 -0.77
C LYS A 283 -19.62 12.48 -0.26
N VAL A 284 -19.89 11.39 0.44
CA VAL A 284 -21.21 11.12 1.04
C VAL A 284 -21.13 11.24 2.56
N SER A 285 -22.16 11.82 3.17
CA SER A 285 -22.35 11.75 4.62
C SER A 285 -23.16 10.49 4.92
N CYS A 286 -22.67 9.67 5.85
CA CYS A 286 -23.40 8.52 6.33
C CYS A 286 -23.74 8.79 7.79
N ASP A 287 -24.97 8.47 8.22
CA ASP A 287 -25.43 8.72 9.61
C ASP A 287 -24.51 8.12 10.68
N GLU A 288 -23.65 7.17 10.28
CA GLU A 288 -22.77 6.39 11.15
C GLU A 288 -21.26 6.62 10.88
N CYS A 289 -20.90 7.35 9.81
CA CYS A 289 -19.53 7.72 9.43
C CYS A 289 -19.53 9.17 8.94
N GLN A 290 -18.89 10.11 9.66
CA GLN A 290 -18.98 11.57 9.41
C GLN A 290 -18.98 11.95 7.91
N TYR A 291 -17.95 11.52 7.17
CA TYR A 291 -17.88 11.61 5.71
C TYR A 291 -17.10 10.44 5.12
N PHE A 292 -17.58 9.95 3.99
CA PHE A 292 -17.02 8.81 3.28
C PHE A 292 -16.68 9.21 1.84
N TYR A 293 -15.44 8.91 1.41
CA TYR A 293 -14.91 9.29 0.11
C TYR A 293 -14.61 8.03 -0.70
N ARG A 294 -15.15 7.92 -1.91
CA ARG A 294 -14.87 6.79 -2.80
C ARG A 294 -14.67 7.19 -4.25
N PRO A 295 -13.64 6.66 -4.93
CA PRO A 295 -13.40 6.97 -6.34
C PRO A 295 -14.36 6.21 -7.26
N HIS A 296 -14.63 6.83 -8.40
CA HIS A 296 -15.43 6.33 -9.51
C HIS A 296 -14.66 6.55 -10.80
N VAL A 297 -14.77 5.60 -11.73
CA VAL A 297 -14.34 5.80 -13.11
C VAL A 297 -15.37 6.70 -13.79
N VAL A 298 -14.89 7.76 -14.42
CA VAL A 298 -15.71 8.74 -15.12
C VAL A 298 -15.30 8.82 -16.58
N VAL A 299 -16.28 8.78 -17.48
CA VAL A 299 -16.06 9.00 -18.91
C VAL A 299 -16.77 10.28 -19.35
N LEU A 300 -15.99 11.19 -19.89
CA LEU A 300 -16.42 12.45 -20.49
C LEU A 300 -16.36 12.34 -22.01
N SER A 301 -17.46 12.67 -22.69
CA SER A 301 -17.52 12.84 -24.13
C SER A 301 -17.38 14.31 -24.49
N THR A 302 -16.68 14.58 -25.58
CA THR A 302 -16.45 15.93 -26.14
C THR A 302 -16.94 16.07 -27.59
N ILE A 303 -17.73 15.09 -28.06
CA ILE A 303 -18.26 15.01 -29.42
C ILE A 303 -19.01 16.29 -29.79
N ALA A 304 -18.78 16.78 -31.00
CA ALA A 304 -19.40 17.99 -31.54
C ALA A 304 -19.21 19.23 -30.65
N GLU A 305 -18.02 19.36 -30.03
CA GLU A 305 -17.65 20.46 -29.13
C GLU A 305 -18.58 20.61 -27.91
N ARG A 306 -19.23 19.52 -27.49
CA ARG A 306 -20.09 19.49 -26.31
C ARG A 306 -19.53 18.57 -25.24
N PHE A 307 -19.39 19.10 -24.03
CA PHE A 307 -18.94 18.34 -22.87
C PHE A 307 -20.11 17.63 -22.23
N ARG A 308 -20.03 16.30 -22.11
CA ARG A 308 -21.07 15.47 -21.50
C ARG A 308 -20.44 14.34 -20.72
N LEU A 309 -20.78 14.21 -19.44
CA LEU A 309 -20.56 12.96 -18.74
C LEU A 309 -21.44 11.89 -19.37
N VAL A 310 -20.84 10.78 -19.80
CA VAL A 310 -21.56 9.67 -20.44
C VAL A 310 -21.57 8.42 -19.58
N TYR A 311 -20.68 8.33 -18.60
CA TYR A 311 -20.62 7.22 -17.66
C TYR A 311 -19.97 7.64 -16.34
N VAL A 312 -20.55 7.17 -15.23
CA VAL A 312 -19.95 7.18 -13.90
C VAL A 312 -20.17 5.80 -13.27
N SER A 313 -19.09 5.14 -12.88
CA SER A 313 -19.15 3.78 -12.32
C SER A 313 -19.79 3.72 -10.92
N GLU A 314 -20.01 2.51 -10.43
CA GLU A 314 -20.11 2.25 -8.98
C GLU A 314 -18.80 2.63 -8.26
N PRO A 315 -18.81 2.85 -6.93
CA PRO A 315 -17.62 3.09 -6.13
C PRO A 315 -16.59 1.98 -6.31
N MET A 316 -15.33 2.36 -6.44
CA MET A 316 -14.22 1.40 -6.35
C MET A 316 -14.13 0.87 -4.92
N VAL A 317 -14.17 -0.46 -4.79
CA VAL A 317 -14.08 -1.15 -3.50
C VAL A 317 -12.66 -1.65 -3.30
N LEU A 318 -11.88 -0.90 -2.51
CA LEU A 318 -10.46 -1.22 -2.23
C LEU A 318 -10.23 -1.68 -0.79
N ASP A 319 -11.30 -1.76 0.01
CA ASP A 319 -11.25 -2.04 1.44
C ASP A 319 -10.76 -3.46 1.76
N ASP A 320 -10.87 -4.43 0.85
CA ASP A 320 -10.42 -5.81 1.06
C ASP A 320 -8.93 -6.02 0.72
N ILE A 321 -8.18 -4.96 0.37
CA ILE A 321 -6.74 -5.04 0.18
C ILE A 321 -6.09 -5.14 1.56
N PRO A 322 -5.41 -6.25 1.91
CA PRO A 322 -4.93 -6.51 3.28
C PRO A 322 -4.01 -5.42 3.83
N MET A 323 -3.23 -4.78 2.95
CA MET A 323 -2.35 -3.71 3.36
C MET A 323 -3.12 -2.47 3.86
N PHE A 324 -4.34 -2.26 3.36
CA PHE A 324 -5.17 -1.12 3.75
C PHE A 324 -5.92 -1.34 5.07
N ASP A 325 -6.09 -2.59 5.52
CA ASP A 325 -6.64 -2.91 6.84
C ASP A 325 -5.86 -2.23 7.97
N SER A 326 -4.53 -2.13 7.87
CA SER A 326 -3.72 -1.44 8.88
C SER A 326 -3.95 0.08 8.96
N PHE A 327 -4.57 0.69 7.94
CA PHE A 327 -4.87 2.12 7.89
C PHE A 327 -6.33 2.45 8.23
N SER A 328 -7.08 1.44 8.67
CA SER A 328 -8.50 1.53 9.05
C SER A 328 -8.76 2.26 10.38
N ILE A 329 -7.79 3.06 10.85
CA ILE A 329 -7.69 3.60 12.20
C ILE A 329 -8.46 4.92 12.31
N LEU A 330 -9.77 4.84 12.53
CA LEU A 330 -10.44 5.82 13.38
C LEU A 330 -10.25 5.38 14.83
N ASN A 331 -9.14 5.80 15.44
CA ASN A 331 -8.90 5.67 16.89
C ASN A 331 -9.58 6.83 17.60
N ASP A 332 -10.89 6.74 17.81
CA ASP A 332 -11.54 7.57 18.81
C ASP A 332 -12.12 6.66 19.90
N LYS A 333 -11.25 6.30 20.86
CA LYS A 333 -11.54 5.35 21.96
C LYS A 333 -12.64 5.84 22.91
N ASN A 334 -13.11 7.08 22.77
CA ASN A 334 -14.09 7.72 23.66
C ASN A 334 -15.45 7.98 23.04
N THR A 335 -15.70 7.53 21.81
CA THR A 335 -17.03 7.61 21.22
C THR A 335 -17.48 6.23 20.82
N SER A 336 -18.76 5.94 21.00
CA SER A 336 -19.46 4.77 20.47
C SER A 336 -19.48 4.72 18.93
N ASN A 337 -18.45 5.23 18.27
CA ASN A 337 -18.43 5.53 16.85
C ASN A 337 -17.95 4.33 16.03
N PHE A 338 -18.85 3.90 15.15
CA PHE A 338 -18.81 2.69 14.32
C PHE A 338 -17.80 2.73 13.17
N GLY A 339 -16.88 3.70 13.13
CA GLY A 339 -15.85 3.86 12.10
C GLY A 339 -14.61 2.98 12.30
N TYR A 340 -14.56 2.17 13.35
CA TYR A 340 -13.44 1.27 13.63
C TYR A 340 -13.29 0.24 12.50
N GLY A 341 -12.10 0.13 11.91
CA GLY A 341 -11.87 -0.84 10.84
C GLY A 341 -12.37 -0.39 9.46
N THR A 342 -12.57 0.91 9.22
CA THR A 342 -13.03 1.45 7.92
C THR A 342 -12.05 2.46 7.32
N ILE A 343 -11.82 2.38 6.00
CA ILE A 343 -11.19 3.46 5.24
C ILE A 343 -12.23 4.56 5.00
N SER A 344 -12.19 5.63 5.78
CA SER A 344 -13.14 6.74 5.63
C SER A 344 -12.89 7.58 4.37
N LYS A 345 -11.61 7.86 4.07
CA LYS A 345 -11.22 8.64 2.89
C LYS A 345 -10.35 7.81 1.96
N LEU A 346 -10.88 7.46 0.80
CA LEU A 346 -10.12 6.89 -0.31
C LEU A 346 -10.27 7.82 -1.51
N VAL A 347 -9.17 8.45 -1.91
CA VAL A 347 -9.17 9.48 -2.94
C VAL A 347 -8.17 9.12 -4.03
N SER A 348 -8.58 9.25 -5.29
CA SER A 348 -7.71 9.13 -6.47
C SER A 348 -7.14 10.50 -6.82
N GLU A 349 -5.82 10.62 -6.92
CA GLU A 349 -5.16 11.94 -6.98
C GLU A 349 -4.66 12.27 -8.39
N SER A 350 -3.95 11.35 -9.04
CA SER A 350 -3.40 11.58 -10.37
C SER A 350 -3.19 10.29 -11.17
N ILE A 351 -3.50 10.30 -12.47
CA ILE A 351 -3.13 9.23 -13.38
C ILE A 351 -1.66 9.40 -13.76
N THR A 352 -0.83 8.40 -13.48
CA THR A 352 0.61 8.45 -13.72
C THR A 352 0.97 8.04 -15.14
N ASN A 353 0.32 6.98 -15.66
CA ASN A 353 0.50 6.48 -17.02
C ASN A 353 -0.64 5.51 -17.38
N TRP A 354 -0.93 5.35 -18.68
CA TRP A 354 -1.75 4.25 -19.20
C TRP A 354 -1.00 3.49 -20.29
N GLU A 355 -0.61 2.26 -19.96
CA GLU A 355 0.02 1.33 -20.90
C GLU A 355 -1.05 0.59 -21.72
N TRP A 356 -1.33 1.11 -22.91
CA TRP A 356 -2.43 0.62 -23.77
C TRP A 356 -2.31 -0.85 -24.18
N SER A 357 -1.10 -1.38 -24.35
CA SER A 357 -0.86 -2.77 -24.80
C SER A 357 -1.38 -3.81 -23.81
N ASN A 358 -1.28 -3.50 -22.52
CA ASN A 358 -1.65 -4.38 -21.42
C ASN A 358 -2.91 -3.90 -20.68
N ASP A 359 -3.55 -2.83 -21.18
CA ASP A 359 -4.61 -2.10 -20.51
C ASP A 359 -4.28 -1.77 -19.04
N LYS A 360 -3.01 -1.46 -18.76
CA LYS A 360 -2.55 -1.18 -17.39
C LYS A 360 -2.57 0.33 -17.15
N LEU A 361 -3.57 0.82 -16.43
CA LEU A 361 -3.67 2.21 -16.01
C LEU A 361 -3.11 2.35 -14.59
N SER A 362 -2.04 3.10 -14.44
CA SER A 362 -1.41 3.40 -13.14
C SER A 362 -1.83 4.78 -12.65
N PHE A 363 -2.25 4.88 -11.39
CA PHE A 363 -2.71 6.13 -10.78
C PHE A 363 -2.39 6.13 -9.28
N THR A 364 -2.37 7.30 -8.69
CA THR A 364 -2.09 7.50 -7.27
C THR A 364 -3.39 7.55 -6.46
N ILE A 365 -3.37 6.92 -5.30
CA ILE A 365 -4.44 7.00 -4.32
C ILE A 365 -3.92 7.47 -2.96
N SER A 366 -4.76 8.19 -2.22
CA SER A 366 -4.52 8.58 -0.83
C SER A 366 -5.55 7.94 0.08
N ILE A 367 -5.07 7.42 1.22
CA ILE A 367 -5.88 6.77 2.24
C ILE A 367 -5.82 7.61 3.52
N ASN A 368 -6.98 8.09 3.97
CA ASN A 368 -7.18 8.87 5.19
C ASN A 368 -6.24 10.09 5.34
N ASN A 369 -5.67 10.60 4.24
CA ASN A 369 -4.60 11.61 4.24
C ASN A 369 -3.39 11.24 5.11
N GLN A 370 -3.11 9.94 5.23
CA GLN A 370 -1.99 9.39 6.01
C GLN A 370 -0.98 8.68 5.12
N LYS A 371 -1.47 7.98 4.11
CA LYS A 371 -0.66 7.18 3.20
C LYS A 371 -1.05 7.43 1.76
N SER A 372 -0.06 7.40 0.87
CA SER A 372 -0.27 7.51 -0.56
C SER A 372 0.40 6.34 -1.27
N PHE A 373 -0.30 5.79 -2.25
CA PHE A 373 0.13 4.61 -3.00
C PHE A 373 0.03 4.84 -4.49
N LEU A 374 0.97 4.30 -5.25
CA LEU A 374 0.79 4.04 -6.67
C LEU A 374 0.09 2.70 -6.82
N VAL A 375 -1.05 2.69 -7.49
CA VAL A 375 -1.80 1.49 -7.85
C VAL A 375 -1.93 1.40 -9.35
N SER A 376 -2.16 0.19 -9.87
CA SER A 376 -2.52 -0.02 -11.26
C SER A 376 -3.77 -0.87 -11.38
N VAL A 377 -4.59 -0.58 -12.36
CA VAL A 377 -5.78 -1.37 -12.71
C VAL A 377 -5.68 -1.86 -14.14
N VAL A 378 -6.20 -3.07 -14.36
CA VAL A 378 -6.38 -3.69 -15.69
C VAL A 378 -7.87 -3.90 -15.94
N GLY A 379 -8.34 -3.62 -17.17
CA GLY A 379 -9.73 -3.82 -17.60
C GLY A 379 -10.51 -2.52 -17.91
N ILE A 380 -9.93 -1.34 -17.67
CA ILE A 380 -10.60 -0.06 -17.93
C ILE A 380 -10.86 0.14 -19.43
N SER A 381 -9.93 -0.25 -20.31
CA SER A 381 -10.10 -0.06 -21.75
C SER A 381 -11.27 -0.87 -22.30
N GLU A 382 -11.52 -2.07 -21.79
CA GLU A 382 -12.67 -2.90 -22.19
C GLU A 382 -14.00 -2.24 -21.83
N ILE A 383 -14.08 -1.65 -20.63
CA ILE A 383 -15.27 -0.94 -20.15
C ILE A 383 -15.52 0.30 -21.02
N VAL A 384 -14.48 1.11 -21.25
CA VAL A 384 -14.59 2.33 -22.06
C VAL A 384 -14.97 2.01 -23.50
N GLN A 385 -14.40 0.97 -24.11
CA GLN A 385 -14.79 0.51 -25.45
C GLN A 385 -16.25 0.10 -25.51
N SER A 386 -16.73 -0.64 -24.51
CA SER A 386 -18.12 -1.09 -24.44
C SER A 386 -19.08 0.10 -24.35
N ILE A 387 -18.73 1.12 -23.56
CA ILE A 387 -19.49 2.38 -23.45
C ILE A 387 -19.51 3.13 -24.78
N ILE A 388 -18.35 3.29 -25.43
CA ILE A 388 -18.24 3.98 -26.72
C ILE A 388 -19.08 3.25 -27.78
N PHE A 389 -18.89 1.94 -27.92
CA PHE A 389 -19.66 1.11 -28.85
C PHE A 389 -21.16 1.19 -28.59
N ALA A 390 -21.59 1.19 -27.33
CA ALA A 390 -22.99 1.35 -26.96
C ALA A 390 -23.57 2.70 -27.40
N ILE A 391 -22.82 3.79 -27.19
CA ILE A 391 -23.22 5.13 -27.61
C ILE A 391 -23.29 5.17 -29.14
N GLU A 392 -22.23 4.78 -29.84
CA GLU A 392 -22.16 4.85 -31.30
C GLU A 392 -23.23 3.99 -32.00
N ASN A 393 -23.51 2.77 -31.53
CA ASN A 393 -24.54 1.90 -32.13
C ASN A 393 -25.97 2.32 -31.79
N LYS A 394 -26.21 2.85 -30.58
CA LYS A 394 -27.55 3.31 -30.21
C LYS A 394 -27.94 4.61 -30.93
N TYR A 395 -26.97 5.43 -31.32
CA TYR A 395 -27.20 6.73 -31.96
C TYR A 395 -26.87 6.77 -33.46
N SER A 396 -26.27 5.74 -34.06
CA SER A 396 -26.06 5.66 -35.51
C SER A 396 -27.35 5.56 -36.33
N ASN A 397 -28.46 5.08 -35.74
CA ASN A 397 -29.78 5.04 -36.39
C ASN A 397 -30.69 6.24 -36.07
N ILE A 398 -30.24 7.19 -35.25
CA ILE A 398 -31.00 8.41 -34.89
C ILE A 398 -30.15 9.62 -35.26
N LEU A 399 -29.99 9.85 -36.56
CA LEU A 399 -29.61 11.15 -37.07
C LEU A 399 -30.76 12.14 -36.78
N LEU A 400 -30.40 13.29 -36.20
CA LEU A 400 -31.13 14.57 -36.30
C LEU A 400 -32.32 14.87 -35.36
N ASP A 401 -32.31 14.44 -34.08
CA ASP A 401 -33.13 15.16 -33.08
C ASP A 401 -32.30 15.80 -31.97
N ARG A 402 -32.42 17.14 -31.90
CA ARG A 402 -31.58 18.05 -31.10
C ARG A 402 -31.84 17.96 -29.59
N ASN A 403 -32.80 17.15 -29.15
CA ASN A 403 -33.25 17.03 -27.76
C ASN A 403 -33.25 15.59 -27.20
N LEU A 404 -32.81 14.57 -27.95
CA LEU A 404 -32.69 13.21 -27.41
C LEU A 404 -31.43 13.10 -26.56
N GLY A 405 -31.59 13.40 -25.27
CA GLY A 405 -30.55 13.30 -24.25
C GLY A 405 -29.96 11.91 -24.23
N ILE A 406 -28.63 11.82 -24.40
CA ILE A 406 -27.89 10.61 -24.04
C ILE A 406 -28.22 10.34 -22.57
N LYS A 407 -29.12 9.38 -22.30
CA LYS A 407 -29.49 9.04 -20.93
C LYS A 407 -28.25 8.44 -20.29
N MET A 408 -27.63 9.24 -19.44
CA MET A 408 -26.38 8.90 -18.77
C MET A 408 -26.58 7.65 -17.91
N ILE A 409 -25.58 6.76 -17.92
CA ILE A 409 -25.53 5.62 -17.02
C ILE A 409 -24.77 6.07 -15.77
N SER A 410 -25.46 6.14 -14.63
CA SER A 410 -24.89 6.61 -13.38
C SER A 410 -25.44 5.82 -12.20
N TYR A 411 -24.54 5.44 -11.30
CA TYR A 411 -24.85 4.75 -10.06
C TYR A 411 -24.26 5.46 -8.82
N SER A 412 -23.46 6.52 -8.99
CA SER A 412 -22.42 6.90 -8.03
C SER A 412 -22.91 7.23 -6.61
N GLU A 413 -23.81 8.21 -6.45
CA GLU A 413 -24.19 8.70 -5.11
C GLU A 413 -24.97 7.64 -4.30
N LYS A 414 -25.97 7.00 -4.92
CA LYS A 414 -26.76 5.95 -4.27
C LYS A 414 -25.90 4.74 -3.90
N THR A 415 -25.08 4.24 -4.84
CA THR A 415 -24.25 3.06 -4.56
C THR A 415 -23.12 3.37 -3.57
N ALA A 416 -22.59 4.59 -3.53
CA ALA A 416 -21.67 5.03 -2.48
C ALA A 416 -22.33 5.02 -1.09
N PHE A 417 -23.56 5.51 -0.98
CA PHE A 417 -24.32 5.47 0.26
C PHE A 417 -24.66 4.02 0.68
N ASP A 418 -25.16 3.21 -0.25
CA ASP A 418 -25.48 1.79 -0.02
C ASP A 418 -24.23 1.01 0.41
N TYR A 419 -23.09 1.27 -0.24
CA TYR A 419 -21.81 0.65 0.12
C TYR A 419 -21.35 1.07 1.52
N CYS A 420 -21.36 2.37 1.83
CA CYS A 420 -21.03 2.89 3.15
C CYS A 420 -21.85 2.20 4.24
N LYS A 421 -23.18 2.12 4.06
CA LYS A 421 -24.09 1.45 4.98
C LYS A 421 -23.76 -0.04 5.14
N SER A 422 -23.51 -0.75 4.04
CA SER A 422 -23.15 -2.18 4.07
C SER A 422 -21.85 -2.43 4.84
N LEU A 423 -20.87 -1.54 4.70
CA LEU A 423 -19.58 -1.63 5.37
C LEU A 423 -19.75 -1.35 6.87
N THR A 424 -20.58 -0.36 7.24
CA THR A 424 -20.89 -0.10 8.64
C THR A 424 -21.64 -1.25 9.30
N GLU A 425 -22.58 -1.88 8.61
CA GLU A 425 -23.27 -3.09 9.10
C GLU A 425 -22.29 -4.26 9.29
N LYS A 426 -21.41 -4.53 8.32
CA LYS A 426 -20.34 -5.55 8.42
C LYS A 426 -19.44 -5.29 9.63
N ASN A 427 -19.01 -4.05 9.84
CA ASN A 427 -18.13 -3.67 10.94
C ASN A 427 -18.85 -3.63 12.30
N LYS A 428 -20.15 -3.30 12.36
CA LYS A 428 -20.99 -3.43 13.56
C LYS A 428 -21.08 -4.88 14.04
N VAL A 429 -21.29 -5.81 13.12
CA VAL A 429 -21.34 -7.25 13.42
C VAL A 429 -19.98 -7.74 13.90
N LYS A 430 -18.89 -7.33 13.22
CA LYS A 430 -17.51 -7.62 13.62
C LYS A 430 -17.20 -7.09 15.03
N PHE A 431 -17.47 -5.82 15.29
CA PHE A 431 -17.20 -5.18 16.58
C PHE A 431 -18.00 -5.78 17.74
N LYS A 432 -19.31 -6.05 17.58
CA LYS A 432 -20.12 -6.64 18.66
C LYS A 432 -19.75 -8.09 18.96
N LYS A 433 -19.41 -8.87 17.93
CA LYS A 433 -18.99 -10.27 18.09
C LYS A 433 -17.59 -10.35 18.69
N ASP A 434 -16.64 -9.60 18.15
CA ASP A 434 -15.24 -9.60 18.59
C ASP A 434 -15.10 -8.97 19.98
N PHE A 435 -15.73 -7.83 20.29
CA PHE A 435 -15.52 -7.15 21.57
C PHE A 435 -16.03 -7.92 22.80
N ILE A 436 -17.19 -8.60 22.69
CA ILE A 436 -17.78 -9.35 23.80
C ILE A 436 -17.08 -10.71 23.98
N GLU A 437 -16.71 -11.37 22.89
CA GLU A 437 -15.94 -12.62 22.94
C GLU A 437 -14.48 -12.38 23.39
N GLU A 438 -13.82 -11.32 22.90
CA GLU A 438 -12.42 -11.02 23.20
C GLU A 438 -12.21 -10.59 24.66
N GLN A 439 -13.11 -9.80 25.26
CA GLN A 439 -12.99 -9.41 26.68
C GLN A 439 -13.21 -10.60 27.64
N ASN A 440 -14.12 -11.50 27.31
CA ASN A 440 -14.34 -12.73 28.08
C ASN A 440 -13.21 -13.75 27.86
N MET A 441 -12.67 -13.83 26.63
CA MET A 441 -11.52 -14.69 26.31
C MET A 441 -10.22 -14.19 26.96
N LYS A 442 -9.99 -12.86 27.03
CA LYS A 442 -8.78 -12.27 27.64
C LYS A 442 -8.51 -12.77 29.05
N LYS A 443 -9.54 -12.85 29.90
CA LYS A 443 -9.41 -13.37 31.28
C LYS A 443 -9.02 -14.85 31.36
N ASN A 444 -9.34 -15.63 30.32
CA ASN A 444 -9.11 -17.08 30.29
C ASN A 444 -7.86 -17.47 29.47
N ILE A 445 -7.41 -16.62 28.56
CA ILE A 445 -6.27 -16.88 27.67
C ILE A 445 -4.97 -16.35 28.25
N ILE A 446 -4.96 -15.14 28.80
CA ILE A 446 -3.74 -14.58 29.39
C ILE A 446 -3.49 -15.24 30.75
N LYS A 447 -2.47 -16.09 30.81
CA LYS A 447 -2.07 -16.81 32.02
C LYS A 447 -0.95 -16.11 32.78
N ASP A 448 -0.04 -15.47 32.06
CA ASP A 448 1.14 -14.87 32.66
C ASP A 448 1.66 -13.67 31.84
N VAL A 449 2.55 -12.88 32.44
CA VAL A 449 3.31 -11.81 31.78
C VAL A 449 4.76 -11.90 32.25
N ILE A 450 5.68 -12.11 31.31
CA ILE A 450 7.11 -12.23 31.63
C ILE A 450 7.92 -11.06 31.08
N ASP A 451 9.02 -10.74 31.75
CA ASP A 451 10.13 -10.03 31.11
C ASP A 451 10.90 -11.03 30.23
N SER A 452 11.14 -10.65 28.98
CA SER A 452 11.88 -11.49 28.03
C SER A 452 13.31 -11.72 28.55
N PRO A 453 13.88 -12.93 28.37
CA PRO A 453 15.27 -13.21 28.69
C PRO A 453 16.23 -12.71 27.61
N THR A 454 15.83 -11.72 26.81
CA THR A 454 16.58 -11.14 25.68
C THR A 454 17.23 -9.81 26.07
N TYR A 455 18.21 -9.39 25.26
CA TYR A 455 18.73 -8.04 25.22
C TYR A 455 18.40 -7.45 23.83
N PRO A 456 17.57 -6.39 23.74
CA PRO A 456 16.93 -5.66 24.83
C PRO A 456 15.79 -6.46 25.49
N LYS A 457 15.43 -6.07 26.72
CA LYS A 457 14.28 -6.66 27.45
C LYS A 457 12.98 -5.98 27.04
N PHE A 458 11.92 -6.77 26.98
CA PHE A 458 10.54 -6.31 26.76
C PHE A 458 9.57 -7.24 27.50
N ARG A 459 8.32 -6.82 27.67
CA ARG A 459 7.32 -7.64 28.36
C ARG A 459 6.49 -8.45 27.36
N VAL A 460 6.19 -9.70 27.67
CA VAL A 460 5.40 -10.60 26.81
C VAL A 460 4.28 -11.19 27.63
N ALA A 461 3.05 -10.97 27.21
CA ALA A 461 1.91 -11.71 27.73
C ALA A 461 1.96 -13.16 27.22
N SER A 462 1.38 -14.10 27.95
CA SER A 462 1.47 -15.52 27.61
C SER A 462 0.15 -16.25 27.82
N ASN A 463 -0.13 -17.22 26.94
CA ASN A 463 -1.19 -18.20 27.14
C ASN A 463 -0.68 -19.54 27.72
N THR A 464 0.60 -19.59 28.07
CA THR A 464 1.26 -20.65 28.86
C THR A 464 1.84 -20.06 30.15
N ASP A 465 2.36 -20.90 31.04
CA ASP A 465 3.09 -20.43 32.22
C ASP A 465 4.43 -19.75 31.85
N ALA A 466 4.93 -18.88 32.75
CA ALA A 466 6.16 -18.13 32.56
C ALA A 466 7.41 -19.00 32.33
N ALA A 467 7.53 -20.15 33.00
CA ALA A 467 8.73 -20.99 32.91
C ALA A 467 8.81 -21.63 31.53
N THR A 468 7.70 -22.14 31.03
CA THR A 468 7.57 -22.69 29.68
C THR A 468 7.92 -21.66 28.61
N LEU A 469 7.33 -20.46 28.64
CA LEU A 469 7.62 -19.44 27.63
C LEU A 469 9.08 -18.96 27.68
N LYS A 470 9.67 -18.82 28.88
CA LYS A 470 11.10 -18.49 29.02
C LYS A 470 11.98 -19.58 28.42
N SER A 471 11.67 -20.85 28.66
CA SER A 471 12.41 -21.97 28.07
C SER A 471 12.34 -21.96 26.55
N TYR A 472 11.18 -21.67 25.96
CA TYR A 472 11.05 -21.56 24.49
C TYR A 472 11.93 -20.45 23.93
N ILE A 473 11.94 -19.27 24.55
CA ILE A 473 12.79 -18.16 24.12
C ILE A 473 14.28 -18.51 24.26
N GLN A 474 14.67 -19.20 25.34
CA GLN A 474 16.05 -19.62 25.58
C GLN A 474 16.53 -20.71 24.61
N ASN A 475 15.65 -21.65 24.23
CA ASN A 475 15.98 -22.69 23.25
C ASN A 475 16.25 -22.11 21.85
N ASP A 476 15.74 -20.89 21.60
CA ASP A 476 15.93 -20.13 20.37
C ASP A 476 17.03 -19.05 20.49
N GLU A 477 17.94 -19.17 21.46
CA GLU A 477 18.94 -18.12 21.73
C GLU A 477 19.80 -17.76 20.51
N VAL A 478 20.14 -18.75 19.70
CA VAL A 478 20.92 -18.54 18.46
C VAL A 478 20.11 -17.77 17.42
N ASN A 479 18.81 -18.06 17.29
CA ASN A 479 17.91 -17.37 16.36
C ASN A 479 17.78 -15.90 16.73
N PHE A 480 17.46 -15.62 18.00
CA PHE A 480 17.36 -14.25 18.53
C PHE A 480 18.69 -13.52 18.40
N GLY A 481 19.81 -14.16 18.74
CA GLY A 481 21.12 -13.54 18.67
C GLY A 481 21.52 -13.17 17.24
N ILE A 482 21.29 -14.06 16.26
CA ILE A 482 21.64 -13.79 14.85
C ILE A 482 20.74 -12.68 14.28
N ILE A 483 19.44 -12.70 14.56
CA ILE A 483 18.52 -11.62 14.20
C ILE A 483 18.98 -10.31 14.84
N GLY A 484 19.30 -10.34 16.14
CA GLY A 484 19.72 -9.19 16.91
C GLY A 484 20.97 -8.53 16.33
N ARG A 485 21.99 -9.35 16.02
CA ARG A 485 23.18 -8.88 15.32
C ARG A 485 22.79 -8.22 14.00
N TYR A 486 22.04 -8.92 13.16
CA TYR A 486 21.73 -8.42 11.82
C TYR A 486 20.99 -7.09 11.89
N LEU A 487 19.97 -6.97 12.74
CA LEU A 487 19.21 -5.72 12.91
C LEU A 487 20.07 -4.58 13.47
N THR A 488 20.99 -4.86 14.39
CA THR A 488 21.89 -3.85 14.98
C THR A 488 22.96 -3.39 13.99
N ASP A 489 23.57 -4.32 13.25
CA ASP A 489 24.52 -4.03 12.17
C ASP A 489 23.83 -3.16 11.10
N TYR A 490 22.62 -3.56 10.69
CA TYR A 490 21.84 -2.89 9.65
C TYR A 490 21.41 -1.47 10.04
N GLU A 491 21.09 -1.22 11.31
CA GLU A 491 20.85 0.14 11.81
C GLU A 491 22.11 1.01 11.71
N SER A 492 23.29 0.45 12.03
CA SER A 492 24.54 1.22 12.04
C SER A 492 24.94 1.68 10.64
N ASP A 493 24.74 0.85 9.62
CA ASP A 493 25.02 1.19 8.22
C ASP A 493 24.00 2.22 7.68
N ASN A 494 22.74 2.16 8.10
CA ASN A 494 21.69 3.08 7.63
C ASN A 494 21.70 4.46 8.29
N ARG A 495 22.20 4.59 9.54
CA ARG A 495 22.37 5.91 10.17
C ARG A 495 23.31 6.83 9.37
N HIS A 496 24.25 6.26 8.63
CA HIS A 496 25.19 7.00 7.79
C HIS A 496 24.61 7.39 6.42
N SER A 497 23.58 6.68 5.93
CA SER A 497 22.98 6.91 4.60
C SER A 497 21.72 7.79 4.63
N GLY A 498 21.25 8.20 5.82
CA GLY A 498 20.06 9.04 5.97
C GLY A 498 18.74 8.34 5.58
N GLN A 499 18.78 7.01 5.43
CA GLN A 499 17.64 6.20 4.99
C GLN A 499 16.74 5.84 6.19
N GLY A 500 15.42 5.98 6.02
CA GLY A 500 14.40 5.79 7.07
C GLY A 500 14.38 4.43 7.79
N THR A 501 13.50 4.31 8.80
CA THR A 501 13.38 3.14 9.70
C THR A 501 13.25 1.83 8.95
N SER A 502 14.04 0.84 9.34
CA SER A 502 14.09 -0.47 8.73
C SER A 502 13.00 -1.42 9.26
N MET A 503 12.60 -2.41 8.45
CA MET A 503 11.40 -3.21 8.68
C MET A 503 11.72 -4.69 8.93
N MET A 504 10.98 -5.35 9.82
CA MET A 504 10.99 -6.80 10.01
C MET A 504 9.61 -7.40 9.68
N ILE A 505 9.61 -8.60 9.13
CA ILE A 505 8.41 -9.42 8.93
C ILE A 505 8.50 -10.62 9.86
N ASP A 506 7.42 -10.90 10.59
CA ASP A 506 7.26 -12.06 11.46
C ASP A 506 6.02 -12.86 11.00
N ALA A 507 6.24 -13.84 10.14
CA ALA A 507 5.19 -14.75 9.68
C ALA A 507 5.10 -15.97 10.60
N GLY A 508 3.94 -16.11 11.25
CA GLY A 508 3.69 -17.03 12.35
C GLY A 508 4.14 -16.45 13.67
N GLY A 509 3.53 -15.33 14.06
CA GLY A 509 3.94 -14.55 15.22
C GLY A 509 3.83 -15.28 16.56
N ASN A 510 2.91 -16.23 16.72
CA ASN A 510 2.71 -16.98 17.96
C ASN A 510 2.55 -16.03 19.16
N HIS A 511 3.45 -16.02 20.14
CA HIS A 511 3.40 -15.09 21.28
C HIS A 511 3.84 -13.65 20.93
N GLY A 512 4.28 -13.39 19.70
CA GLY A 512 4.81 -12.11 19.22
C GLY A 512 6.22 -11.80 19.72
N THR A 513 6.96 -12.80 20.21
CA THR A 513 8.27 -12.63 20.85
C THR A 513 9.32 -12.07 19.88
N TYR A 514 9.43 -12.62 18.67
CA TYR A 514 10.34 -12.12 17.63
C TYR A 514 9.97 -10.70 17.19
N ALA A 515 8.68 -10.41 17.04
CA ALA A 515 8.25 -9.08 16.67
C ALA A 515 8.49 -8.00 17.74
N LEU A 516 8.21 -8.31 19.01
CA LEU A 516 8.52 -7.42 20.12
C LEU A 516 10.04 -7.20 20.23
N TYR A 517 10.84 -8.24 19.98
CA TYR A 517 12.30 -8.13 19.91
C TYR A 517 12.75 -7.19 18.79
N GLY A 518 12.22 -7.35 17.57
CA GLY A 518 12.48 -6.45 16.45
C GLY A 518 12.10 -4.99 16.77
N ALA A 519 10.95 -4.76 17.39
CA ALA A 519 10.52 -3.42 17.80
C ALA A 519 11.40 -2.80 18.91
N ALA A 520 11.89 -3.63 19.84
CA ALA A 520 12.86 -3.24 20.86
C ALA A 520 14.21 -2.83 20.25
N LEU A 521 14.58 -3.46 19.13
CA LEU A 521 15.69 -3.06 18.24
C LEU A 521 15.27 -2.02 17.19
N ASN A 522 14.23 -1.25 17.51
CA ASN A 522 13.78 -0.07 16.77
C ASN A 522 13.36 -0.32 15.31
N GLN A 523 12.95 -1.55 14.99
CA GLN A 523 12.32 -1.88 13.72
C GLN A 523 10.82 -1.59 13.72
N SER A 524 10.28 -1.25 12.55
CA SER A 524 8.84 -1.46 12.28
C SER A 524 8.61 -2.93 11.97
N VAL A 525 7.56 -3.55 12.52
CA VAL A 525 7.34 -5.00 12.39
C VAL A 525 5.93 -5.31 11.89
N HIS A 526 5.84 -6.16 10.88
CA HIS A 526 4.58 -6.75 10.43
C HIS A 526 4.47 -8.18 10.94
N ILE A 527 3.49 -8.46 11.78
CA ILE A 527 3.23 -9.80 12.34
C ILE A 527 2.06 -10.42 11.59
N PHE A 528 2.23 -11.63 11.08
CA PHE A 528 1.14 -12.43 10.51
C PHE A 528 0.87 -13.61 11.43
N GLU A 529 -0.33 -13.69 11.97
CA GLU A 529 -0.74 -14.77 12.86
C GLU A 529 -2.17 -15.17 12.49
N VAL A 530 -2.51 -16.45 12.64
CA VAL A 530 -3.80 -16.99 12.20
C VAL A 530 -4.71 -17.41 13.36
N LEU A 531 -4.14 -17.64 14.55
CA LEU A 531 -4.87 -18.16 15.69
C LEU A 531 -5.31 -17.04 16.64
N PRO A 532 -6.63 -16.93 16.94
CA PRO A 532 -7.15 -15.90 17.86
C PRO A 532 -6.49 -15.88 19.24
N LYS A 533 -6.13 -17.05 19.78
CA LYS A 533 -5.46 -17.17 21.08
C LYS A 533 -4.09 -16.47 21.12
N TYR A 534 -3.45 -16.32 19.97
CA TYR A 534 -2.16 -15.66 19.82
C TYR A 534 -2.33 -14.18 19.50
N TRP A 535 -3.33 -13.79 18.69
CA TRP A 535 -3.68 -12.38 18.50
C TRP A 535 -3.95 -11.66 19.82
N ILE A 536 -4.73 -12.31 20.70
CA ILE A 536 -5.08 -11.76 22.02
C ILE A 536 -3.83 -11.56 22.89
N VAL A 537 -2.90 -12.52 22.85
CA VAL A 537 -1.62 -12.44 23.58
C VAL A 537 -0.72 -11.35 23.02
N ILE A 538 -0.63 -11.22 21.70
CA ILE A 538 0.15 -10.18 21.03
C ILE A 538 -0.43 -8.80 21.36
N GLU A 539 -1.75 -8.61 21.24
CA GLU A 539 -2.42 -7.35 21.55
C GLU A 539 -2.23 -6.94 23.02
N GLU A 540 -2.29 -7.89 23.95
CA GLU A 540 -2.00 -7.62 25.37
C GLU A 540 -0.53 -7.25 25.59
N SER A 541 0.40 -7.92 24.89
CA SER A 541 1.82 -7.56 24.91
C SER A 541 2.04 -6.14 24.38
N LEU A 542 1.34 -5.73 23.31
CA LEU A 542 1.38 -4.35 22.78
C LEU A 542 0.75 -3.34 23.73
N ARG A 543 -0.28 -3.73 24.49
CA ARG A 543 -0.88 -2.89 25.52
C ARG A 543 0.11 -2.61 26.65
N ILE A 544 0.83 -3.63 27.11
CA ILE A 544 1.82 -3.52 28.19
C ILE A 544 3.07 -2.76 27.72
N ASN A 545 3.47 -2.91 26.45
CA ASN A 545 4.56 -2.16 25.83
C ASN A 545 4.02 -1.05 24.93
N ALA A 546 3.26 -0.11 25.49
CA ALA A 546 2.50 0.89 24.71
C ALA A 546 3.33 1.69 23.68
N HIS A 547 4.64 1.87 23.93
CA HIS A 547 5.55 2.55 23.02
C HIS A 547 5.84 1.77 21.71
N PHE A 548 5.52 0.47 21.65
CA PHE A 548 5.61 -0.34 20.43
C PHE A 548 4.37 -0.27 19.53
N GLN A 549 3.25 0.31 19.99
CA GLN A 549 1.99 0.31 19.23
C GLN A 549 2.09 1.03 17.87
N LYS A 550 3.01 1.99 17.74
CA LYS A 550 3.27 2.68 16.46
C LYS A 550 4.26 1.93 15.55
N LYS A 551 4.91 0.88 16.07
CA LYS A 551 5.96 0.12 15.37
C LYS A 551 5.47 -1.25 14.90
N ILE A 552 4.52 -1.86 15.59
CA ILE A 552 4.06 -3.22 15.31
C ILE A 552 2.67 -3.19 14.67
N TYR A 553 2.54 -3.87 13.53
CA TYR A 553 1.30 -4.06 12.78
C TYR A 553 0.91 -5.55 12.82
N LEU A 554 -0.17 -5.88 13.54
CA LEU A 554 -0.70 -7.23 13.63
C LEU A 554 -1.72 -7.52 12.52
N HIS A 555 -1.43 -8.54 11.72
CA HIS A 555 -2.26 -9.05 10.64
C HIS A 555 -2.88 -10.38 11.06
N LYS A 556 -4.21 -10.39 11.22
CA LYS A 556 -5.00 -11.53 11.71
C LYS A 556 -5.39 -12.50 10.59
N PHE A 557 -4.42 -12.85 9.75
CA PHE A 557 -4.57 -13.73 8.59
C PHE A 557 -3.25 -14.42 8.25
N GLY A 558 -3.31 -15.45 7.42
CA GLY A 558 -2.14 -16.26 7.05
C GLY A 558 -1.38 -15.69 5.86
N VAL A 559 -0.17 -16.21 5.65
CA VAL A 559 0.63 -15.94 4.44
C VAL A 559 0.70 -17.20 3.57
N SER A 560 0.64 -17.04 2.26
CA SER A 560 0.59 -18.14 1.28
C SER A 560 1.19 -17.71 -0.07
N ASP A 561 1.05 -18.52 -1.11
CA ASP A 561 1.46 -18.21 -2.49
C ASP A 561 0.37 -17.50 -3.31
N GLN A 562 -0.85 -17.45 -2.79
CA GLN A 562 -2.02 -16.82 -3.41
C GLN A 562 -3.06 -16.44 -2.36
N TYR A 563 -4.02 -15.61 -2.75
CA TYR A 563 -5.21 -15.36 -1.94
C TYR A 563 -6.06 -16.63 -1.82
N GLY A 564 -6.58 -16.91 -0.63
CA GLY A 564 -7.50 -18.01 -0.39
C GLY A 564 -8.04 -18.05 1.03
N VAL A 565 -9.02 -18.92 1.27
CA VAL A 565 -9.55 -19.20 2.62
C VAL A 565 -9.28 -20.66 2.95
N TRP A 566 -8.63 -20.90 4.09
CA TRP A 566 -8.23 -22.21 4.60
C TRP A 566 -9.04 -22.58 5.84
N SER A 567 -9.17 -23.88 6.12
CA SER A 567 -9.88 -24.39 7.30
C SER A 567 -8.90 -25.05 8.26
N VAL A 568 -8.74 -24.48 9.45
CA VAL A 568 -7.82 -24.93 10.50
C VAL A 568 -8.61 -25.54 11.67
N LEU A 569 -8.08 -26.62 12.27
CA LEU A 569 -8.64 -27.17 13.51
C LEU A 569 -8.30 -26.27 14.72
N PRO A 570 -9.29 -25.86 15.54
CA PRO A 570 -9.02 -25.11 16.76
C PRO A 570 -8.47 -26.05 17.83
N GLY A 571 -7.25 -25.78 18.28
CA GLY A 571 -6.65 -26.48 19.43
C GLY A 571 -5.21 -26.87 19.21
N ASP A 572 -4.82 -27.16 17.96
CA ASP A 572 -3.47 -27.63 17.70
C ASP A 572 -2.54 -26.43 17.50
N GLY A 573 -1.58 -26.26 18.42
CA GLY A 573 -0.35 -25.51 18.15
C GLY A 573 0.61 -26.28 17.24
N ILE A 574 0.07 -27.16 16.39
CA ILE A 574 0.75 -28.01 15.41
C ILE A 574 -0.27 -28.23 14.29
N THR A 575 -0.14 -27.53 13.18
CA THR A 575 -1.06 -27.57 12.03
C THR A 575 -1.49 -28.97 11.60
N ARG A 576 -2.72 -29.38 11.93
CA ARG A 576 -3.52 -30.24 11.06
C ARG A 576 -4.54 -29.38 10.33
N LEU A 577 -4.15 -28.94 9.14
CA LEU A 577 -5.08 -28.49 8.12
C LEU A 577 -5.64 -29.75 7.46
N ASP A 578 -6.81 -30.21 7.89
CA ASP A 578 -7.47 -31.32 7.21
C ASP A 578 -7.85 -30.89 5.79
N PHE A 579 -7.07 -31.36 4.82
CA PHE A 579 -7.36 -31.27 3.40
C PHE A 579 -8.53 -32.21 3.08
N MET A 580 -9.75 -31.68 2.98
CA MET A 580 -10.84 -32.41 2.31
C MET A 580 -10.60 -32.43 0.79
N LYS A 581 -9.78 -33.38 0.32
CA LYS A 581 -10.00 -34.02 -0.99
C LYS A 581 -10.64 -35.38 -0.73
N SER A 582 -11.97 -35.44 -0.90
CA SER A 582 -12.74 -36.64 -1.26
C SER A 582 -12.14 -38.01 -0.86
N GLY A 583 -12.55 -38.53 0.31
CA GLY A 583 -12.43 -39.95 0.63
C GLY A 583 -11.78 -40.27 1.97
N GLY A 584 -12.57 -40.22 3.06
CA GLY A 584 -12.20 -40.83 4.36
C GLY A 584 -12.26 -39.87 5.54
N LEU A 585 -13.47 -39.53 5.99
CA LEU A 585 -13.68 -38.89 7.29
C LEU A 585 -13.29 -39.86 8.43
N PRO A 586 -12.62 -39.40 9.51
CA PRO A 586 -12.83 -39.98 10.82
C PRO A 586 -14.32 -39.78 11.16
N ALA A 587 -14.98 -40.81 11.67
CA ALA A 587 -16.37 -40.69 12.11
C ALA A 587 -16.48 -39.64 13.24
N ASN A 588 -17.07 -38.49 12.90
CA ASN A 588 -17.54 -37.42 13.80
C ASN A 588 -16.51 -36.47 14.48
N PRO A 589 -15.84 -35.56 13.75
CA PRO A 589 -15.69 -34.19 14.21
C PRO A 589 -16.96 -33.41 13.84
N SER A 590 -17.60 -32.75 14.81
CA SER A 590 -18.74 -31.88 14.55
C SER A 590 -18.34 -30.79 13.55
N GLN A 591 -19.09 -30.62 12.46
CA GLN A 591 -18.84 -29.65 11.38
C GLN A 591 -18.73 -28.18 11.84
N ASN A 592 -18.99 -27.89 13.11
CA ASN A 592 -18.94 -26.54 13.70
C ASN A 592 -17.56 -26.15 14.28
N SER A 593 -16.53 -26.99 14.21
CA SER A 593 -15.23 -26.65 14.81
C SER A 593 -14.22 -26.02 13.86
N LEU A 594 -14.29 -26.14 12.53
CA LEU A 594 -13.21 -25.62 11.67
C LEU A 594 -13.15 -24.08 11.63
N LEU A 595 -12.00 -23.51 12.01
CA LEU A 595 -11.71 -22.07 11.90
C LEU A 595 -11.36 -21.74 10.45
N LYS A 596 -12.13 -20.84 9.81
CA LYS A 596 -11.85 -20.34 8.47
C LYS A 596 -10.91 -19.14 8.52
N ILE A 597 -9.80 -19.20 7.78
CA ILE A 597 -8.72 -18.22 7.83
C ILE A 597 -8.40 -17.75 6.42
N ALA A 598 -8.44 -16.45 6.19
CA ALA A 598 -7.92 -15.87 4.96
C ALA A 598 -6.40 -15.97 4.92
N SER A 599 -5.82 -16.16 3.74
CA SER A 599 -4.39 -16.08 3.52
C SER A 599 -4.07 -15.22 2.31
N TYR A 600 -2.93 -14.54 2.32
CA TYR A 600 -2.50 -13.66 1.23
C TYR A 600 -1.03 -13.90 0.89
N PRO A 601 -0.59 -13.66 -0.36
CA PRO A 601 0.82 -13.63 -0.66
C PRO A 601 1.47 -12.39 -0.04
N LEU A 602 2.68 -12.56 0.49
CA LEU A 602 3.47 -11.45 1.04
C LEU A 602 3.72 -10.35 -0.02
N ASP A 603 3.75 -10.71 -1.30
CA ASP A 603 3.87 -9.81 -2.43
C ASP A 603 2.65 -8.92 -2.62
N SER A 604 1.49 -9.24 -2.02
CA SER A 604 0.33 -8.34 -1.97
C SER A 604 0.53 -7.15 -1.02
N PHE A 605 1.62 -7.14 -0.25
CA PHE A 605 2.00 -6.06 0.63
C PHE A 605 3.21 -5.33 0.03
N ILE A 606 3.21 -4.00 0.12
CA ILE A 606 4.40 -3.23 -0.20
C ILE A 606 5.26 -3.18 1.05
N PHE A 607 6.33 -3.97 1.04
CA PHE A 607 7.39 -3.83 2.01
C PHE A 607 8.53 -3.02 1.39
N GLN A 608 8.90 -1.93 2.04
CA GLN A 608 10.11 -1.20 1.70
C GLN A 608 11.19 -1.56 2.71
N ARG A 609 12.34 -2.04 2.22
CA ARG A 609 13.55 -2.33 3.02
C ARG A 609 13.31 -3.27 4.20
N VAL A 610 12.96 -4.52 3.90
CA VAL A 610 12.87 -5.58 4.91
C VAL A 610 14.27 -6.02 5.31
N SER A 611 14.68 -5.71 6.55
CA SER A 611 15.95 -6.16 7.12
C SER A 611 15.93 -7.67 7.30
N VAL A 612 14.89 -8.18 7.96
CA VAL A 612 14.76 -9.59 8.33
C VAL A 612 13.32 -10.04 8.08
N MET A 613 13.17 -11.23 7.50
CA MET A 613 11.91 -11.94 7.40
C MET A 613 12.01 -13.25 8.19
N LYS A 614 11.23 -13.40 9.25
CA LYS A 614 11.05 -14.67 9.96
C LYS A 614 9.83 -15.39 9.39
N ILE A 615 9.99 -16.68 9.07
CA ILE A 615 8.92 -17.55 8.57
C ILE A 615 8.91 -18.83 9.39
N ASP A 616 7.87 -19.01 10.18
CA ASP A 616 7.59 -20.29 10.85
C ASP A 616 6.07 -20.35 10.96
N VAL A 617 5.46 -20.91 9.91
CA VAL A 617 4.02 -20.88 9.65
C VAL A 617 3.48 -22.31 9.60
N GLU A 618 4.15 -23.21 10.31
CA GLU A 618 3.70 -24.56 10.60
C GLU A 618 3.34 -25.36 9.32
N GLY A 619 4.26 -25.47 8.37
CA GLY A 619 4.11 -26.24 7.13
C GLY A 619 3.69 -25.42 5.90
N PHE A 620 3.46 -24.12 6.04
CA PHE A 620 3.19 -23.19 4.92
C PHE A 620 4.43 -22.51 4.36
N GLU A 621 5.63 -22.86 4.83
CA GLU A 621 6.85 -22.08 4.59
C GLU A 621 7.16 -21.94 3.10
N ILE A 622 7.03 -23.03 2.34
CA ILE A 622 7.25 -23.01 0.89
C ILE A 622 6.22 -22.13 0.17
N ARG A 623 4.96 -22.13 0.61
CA ARG A 623 3.92 -21.25 0.04
C ARG A 623 4.19 -19.79 0.38
N ALA A 624 4.52 -19.49 1.63
CA ALA A 624 4.88 -18.16 2.08
C ALA A 624 6.09 -17.60 1.29
N LEU A 625 7.12 -18.42 1.08
CA LEU A 625 8.29 -18.07 0.26
C LEU A 625 7.92 -17.78 -1.20
N LYS A 626 7.12 -18.63 -1.83
CA LYS A 626 6.61 -18.39 -3.20
C LYS A 626 5.87 -17.06 -3.27
N GLY A 627 4.99 -16.81 -2.30
CA GLY A 627 4.24 -15.57 -2.19
C GLY A 627 5.08 -14.35 -1.81
N ALA A 628 6.38 -14.49 -1.52
CA ALA A 628 7.31 -13.40 -1.23
C ALA A 628 8.34 -13.18 -2.36
N SER A 629 8.20 -13.86 -3.50
CA SER A 629 9.21 -13.87 -4.56
C SER A 629 9.49 -12.49 -5.13
N ARG A 630 8.46 -11.65 -5.32
CA ARG A 630 8.60 -10.27 -5.78
C ARG A 630 9.28 -9.42 -4.72
N ALA A 631 8.94 -9.59 -3.45
CA ALA A 631 9.56 -8.86 -2.36
C ALA A 631 11.05 -9.17 -2.23
N ILE A 632 11.43 -10.44 -2.29
CA ILE A 632 12.83 -10.88 -2.25
C ILE A 632 13.59 -10.28 -3.45
N ARG A 633 13.05 -10.41 -4.66
CA ARG A 633 13.73 -9.99 -5.90
C ARG A 633 13.82 -8.48 -6.09
N LEU A 634 12.71 -7.76 -5.92
CA LEU A 634 12.60 -6.34 -6.30
C LEU A 634 12.93 -5.39 -5.15
N PHE A 635 12.45 -5.70 -3.94
CA PHE A 635 12.65 -4.82 -2.78
C PHE A 635 13.89 -5.19 -1.97
N GLY A 636 14.32 -6.46 -2.06
CA GLY A 636 15.47 -6.98 -1.34
C GLY A 636 15.13 -7.21 0.12
N ILE A 637 15.16 -8.48 0.54
CA ILE A 637 15.10 -8.86 1.96
C ILE A 637 16.53 -9.14 2.42
N GLY A 638 16.97 -8.45 3.47
CA GLY A 638 18.35 -8.54 3.94
C GLY A 638 18.74 -9.95 4.40
N ALA A 639 17.89 -10.54 5.24
CA ALA A 639 18.03 -11.90 5.70
C ALA A 639 16.68 -12.58 5.95
N ILE A 640 16.68 -13.91 5.92
CA ILE A 640 15.51 -14.75 6.19
C ILE A 640 15.87 -15.76 7.28
N LEU A 641 15.08 -15.80 8.36
CA LEU A 641 15.07 -16.91 9.31
C LEU A 641 13.85 -17.78 8.98
N ILE A 642 14.05 -19.07 8.71
CA ILE A 642 12.94 -19.96 8.36
C ILE A 642 13.05 -21.31 9.06
N GLU A 643 11.97 -21.76 9.71
CA GLU A 643 11.87 -23.13 10.21
C GLU A 643 11.41 -24.05 9.09
N ILE A 644 12.15 -25.12 8.83
CA ILE A 644 11.79 -26.09 7.81
C ILE A 644 11.59 -27.45 8.45
N ALA A 645 10.38 -27.99 8.29
CA ALA A 645 10.03 -29.38 8.57
C ALA A 645 9.48 -30.00 7.27
N SER A 646 10.34 -30.65 6.48
CA SER A 646 9.99 -31.08 5.11
C SER A 646 8.85 -32.10 5.05
N ASN A 647 8.60 -32.85 6.12
CA ASN A 647 7.46 -33.76 6.23
C ASN A 647 6.10 -33.03 6.32
N ARG A 648 6.10 -31.76 6.75
CA ARG A 648 4.87 -30.95 6.82
C ARG A 648 4.42 -30.42 5.45
N TRP A 649 5.30 -30.38 4.45
CA TRP A 649 5.00 -29.83 3.12
C TRP A 649 3.88 -30.59 2.39
N ALA A 650 3.83 -31.92 2.58
CA ALA A 650 2.78 -32.76 1.99
C ALA A 650 1.38 -32.38 2.48
N TRP A 651 1.25 -31.79 3.67
CA TRP A 651 -0.03 -31.29 4.20
C TRP A 651 -0.64 -30.22 3.29
N ASN A 652 0.18 -29.55 2.48
CA ASN A 652 -0.21 -28.44 1.62
C ASN A 652 0.02 -28.71 0.14
N ASN A 653 0.02 -29.99 -0.26
CA ASN A 653 0.29 -30.45 -1.63
C ASN A 653 1.61 -29.92 -2.21
N ILE A 654 2.63 -29.72 -1.37
CA ILE A 654 3.98 -29.38 -1.81
C ILE A 654 4.82 -30.65 -1.81
N THR A 655 5.37 -30.99 -2.97
CA THR A 655 6.31 -32.12 -3.07
C THR A 655 7.69 -31.72 -2.55
N ILE A 656 8.53 -32.71 -2.19
CA ILE A 656 9.92 -32.43 -1.77
C ILE A 656 10.71 -31.71 -2.85
N ASN A 657 10.59 -32.16 -4.11
CA ASN A 657 11.29 -31.55 -5.24
C ASN A 657 10.83 -30.11 -5.47
N GLU A 658 9.53 -29.84 -5.30
CA GLU A 658 8.98 -28.49 -5.39
C GLU A 658 9.51 -27.61 -4.26
N GLY A 659 9.54 -28.09 -3.01
CA GLY A 659 10.09 -27.34 -1.89
C GLY A 659 11.58 -27.03 -2.07
N ILE A 660 12.38 -28.01 -2.51
CA ILE A 660 13.80 -27.81 -2.86
C ILE A 660 13.95 -26.75 -3.95
N SER A 661 13.18 -26.86 -5.04
CA SER A 661 13.22 -25.90 -6.15
C SER A 661 12.90 -24.47 -5.71
N VAL A 662 11.92 -24.30 -4.80
CA VAL A 662 11.59 -22.98 -4.25
C VAL A 662 12.72 -22.44 -3.39
N LEU A 663 13.32 -23.27 -2.52
CA LEU A 663 14.44 -22.86 -1.67
C LEU A 663 15.65 -22.45 -2.51
N GLU A 664 16.00 -23.21 -3.55
CA GLU A 664 17.05 -22.87 -4.50
C GLU A 664 16.76 -21.58 -5.25
N GLN A 665 15.51 -21.40 -5.71
CA GLN A 665 15.08 -20.17 -6.37
C GLN A 665 15.22 -18.97 -5.44
N VAL A 666 14.73 -19.07 -4.19
CA VAL A 666 14.82 -18.00 -3.17
C VAL A 666 16.27 -17.64 -2.87
N THR A 667 17.12 -18.64 -2.64
CA THR A 667 18.57 -18.44 -2.41
C THR A 667 19.22 -17.74 -3.60
N SER A 668 18.85 -18.13 -4.83
CA SER A 668 19.40 -17.53 -6.06
C SER A 668 18.94 -16.09 -6.26
N ILE A 669 17.64 -15.80 -6.20
CA ILE A 669 17.11 -14.45 -6.47
C ILE A 669 17.48 -13.44 -5.38
N GLY A 670 17.65 -13.88 -4.13
CA GLY A 670 18.09 -13.04 -3.01
C GLY A 670 19.61 -12.94 -2.86
N ASN A 671 20.36 -13.73 -3.65
CA ASN A 671 21.81 -13.89 -3.54
C ASN A 671 22.24 -14.18 -2.09
N TYR A 672 21.61 -15.19 -1.50
CA TYR A 672 21.79 -15.57 -0.10
C TYR A 672 22.90 -16.60 0.07
N THR A 673 23.76 -16.40 1.07
CA THR A 673 24.46 -17.52 1.70
C THR A 673 23.49 -18.18 2.68
N SER A 674 23.37 -19.50 2.58
CA SER A 674 22.44 -20.30 3.38
C SER A 674 23.18 -21.00 4.53
N TYR A 675 22.62 -20.93 5.72
CA TYR A 675 23.14 -21.57 6.93
C TYR A 675 22.05 -22.42 7.59
N ILE A 676 22.43 -23.53 8.18
CA ILE A 676 21.59 -24.34 9.06
C ILE A 676 22.02 -24.12 10.51
N ILE A 677 21.04 -23.92 11.39
CA ILE A 677 21.22 -23.76 12.82
C ILE A 677 20.94 -25.12 13.47
N ALA A 678 22.01 -25.86 13.78
CA ALA A 678 21.87 -27.16 14.42
C ALA A 678 21.63 -27.00 15.93
N ARG A 679 20.93 -27.98 16.52
CA ARG A 679 20.55 -28.04 17.93
C ARG A 679 21.17 -29.26 18.60
N LYS A 680 21.28 -29.22 19.93
CA LYS A 680 21.72 -30.37 20.75
C LYS A 680 20.61 -31.40 21.00
N ASP A 681 19.39 -31.09 20.61
CA ASP A 681 18.24 -31.97 20.71
C ASP A 681 18.06 -32.84 19.45
N THR A 682 16.96 -33.61 19.42
CA THR A 682 16.64 -34.51 18.31
C THR A 682 15.90 -33.82 17.15
N SER A 683 15.47 -32.57 17.32
CA SER A 683 14.71 -31.85 16.28
C SER A 683 15.63 -31.46 15.11
N CYS A 684 16.85 -31.01 15.40
CA CYS A 684 17.86 -30.69 14.40
C CYS A 684 19.27 -31.11 14.87
N PRO A 685 19.58 -32.42 14.93
CA PRO A 685 20.70 -32.94 15.71
C PRO A 685 22.07 -32.57 15.13
N GLU A 686 22.84 -31.73 15.83
CA GLU A 686 24.20 -31.31 15.47
C GLU A 686 25.14 -32.50 15.18
N SER A 687 25.05 -33.55 16.00
CA SER A 687 25.87 -34.77 15.85
C SER A 687 25.66 -35.48 14.50
N LYS A 688 24.52 -35.24 13.83
CA LYS A 688 24.24 -35.76 12.48
C LYS A 688 24.59 -34.72 11.44
N ILE A 689 24.17 -33.46 11.62
CA ILE A 689 24.44 -32.37 10.68
C ILE A 689 25.94 -32.21 10.42
N SER A 690 26.77 -32.23 11.46
CA SER A 690 28.23 -32.09 11.35
C SER A 690 28.92 -33.17 10.50
N THR A 691 28.25 -34.31 10.28
CA THR A 691 28.80 -35.43 9.49
C THR A 691 28.40 -35.39 8.02
N LEU A 692 27.50 -34.49 7.63
CA LEU A 692 27.03 -34.37 6.25
C LEU A 692 28.11 -33.73 5.36
N SER A 693 28.37 -34.33 4.20
CA SER A 693 29.43 -33.89 3.28
C SER A 693 29.15 -32.55 2.59
N ASN A 694 27.88 -32.10 2.56
CA ASN A 694 27.41 -30.89 1.88
C ASN A 694 27.20 -29.69 2.82
N VAL A 695 27.67 -29.77 4.06
CA VAL A 695 27.66 -28.66 5.01
C VAL A 695 29.08 -28.42 5.54
N LYS A 696 29.37 -27.18 5.95
CA LYS A 696 30.66 -26.79 6.52
C LYS A 696 30.46 -25.96 7.77
N GLU A 697 31.08 -26.35 8.88
CA GLU A 697 31.04 -25.58 10.13
C GLU A 697 31.55 -24.15 9.91
N VAL A 698 30.85 -23.17 10.48
CA VAL A 698 31.16 -21.74 10.39
C VAL A 698 31.49 -21.22 11.79
N LYS A 699 32.73 -20.78 12.00
CA LYS A 699 33.21 -20.33 13.33
C LYS A 699 33.22 -18.81 13.51
N ASN A 700 32.94 -18.05 12.45
CA ASN A 700 33.08 -16.61 12.41
C ASN A 700 31.76 -15.86 12.15
N LEU A 701 30.62 -16.57 12.10
CA LEU A 701 29.33 -15.91 12.11
C LEU A 701 29.07 -15.42 13.54
N LEU A 702 28.78 -14.13 13.71
CA LEU A 702 28.52 -13.54 15.01
C LEU A 702 27.02 -13.58 15.34
N LEU A 703 26.71 -13.49 16.63
CA LEU A 703 25.38 -13.23 17.18
C LEU A 703 25.48 -12.22 18.33
N ILE A 704 24.35 -11.61 18.71
CA ILE A 704 24.23 -10.86 19.96
C ILE A 704 23.87 -11.82 21.09
N ASN A 705 24.68 -11.85 22.14
CA ASN A 705 24.37 -12.58 23.35
C ASN A 705 23.12 -11.99 24.01
N MET A 706 22.10 -12.83 24.20
CA MET A 706 20.80 -12.41 24.71
C MET A 706 20.80 -11.88 26.15
N GLN A 707 21.83 -12.17 26.96
CA GLN A 707 21.84 -11.77 28.35
C GLN A 707 22.43 -10.37 28.54
N ASN A 708 23.47 -10.04 27.78
CA ASN A 708 24.29 -8.83 28.00
C ASN A 708 24.43 -7.93 26.75
N GLY A 709 23.96 -8.37 25.58
CA GLY A 709 24.04 -7.59 24.34
C GLY A 709 25.40 -7.62 23.64
N THR A 710 26.38 -8.39 24.11
CA THR A 710 27.73 -8.43 23.50
C THR A 710 27.76 -9.33 22.27
N LEU A 711 28.62 -9.02 21.30
CA LEU A 711 28.84 -9.88 20.14
C LEU A 711 29.68 -11.10 20.52
N GLU A 712 29.25 -12.29 20.08
CA GLU A 712 29.98 -13.56 20.24
C GLU A 712 29.82 -14.45 19.01
N ASN A 713 30.64 -15.51 18.90
CA ASN A 713 30.52 -16.47 17.80
C ASN A 713 29.26 -17.30 17.96
N ALA A 714 28.47 -17.40 16.90
CA ALA A 714 27.29 -18.23 16.86
C ALA A 714 27.68 -19.72 16.93
N PRO A 715 27.22 -20.47 17.94
CA PRO A 715 27.52 -21.90 18.05
C PRO A 715 26.69 -22.71 17.05
N GLN A 716 27.21 -23.88 16.66
CA GLN A 716 26.45 -24.91 15.92
C GLN A 716 25.86 -24.44 14.57
N ILE A 717 26.53 -23.49 13.92
CA ILE A 717 26.17 -23.00 12.58
C ILE A 717 26.97 -23.71 11.51
N TYR A 718 26.26 -24.19 10.49
CA TYR A 718 26.88 -24.82 9.32
C TYR A 718 26.41 -24.13 8.04
N ARG A 719 27.36 -23.76 7.17
CA ARG A 719 27.06 -23.24 5.83
C ARG A 719 26.60 -24.40 4.95
N LEU A 720 25.48 -24.18 4.27
CA LEU A 720 24.92 -25.13 3.31
C LEU A 720 25.49 -24.89 1.91
N MET A 721 25.90 -25.97 1.24
CA MET A 721 26.35 -25.89 -0.16
C MET A 721 25.18 -26.10 -1.15
N ASN A 722 24.29 -27.06 -0.88
CA ASN A 722 23.12 -27.40 -1.71
C ASN A 722 21.93 -27.82 -0.83
N TRP A 723 20.70 -27.47 -1.25
CA TRP A 723 19.46 -27.79 -0.51
C TRP A 723 19.04 -29.26 -0.58
N GLU A 724 19.19 -29.91 -1.74
CA GLU A 724 18.66 -31.26 -1.95
C GLU A 724 19.13 -32.31 -0.91
N PRO A 725 20.43 -32.45 -0.60
CA PRO A 725 20.86 -33.51 0.31
C PRO A 725 20.36 -33.27 1.74
N ILE A 726 20.39 -32.02 2.23
CA ILE A 726 19.92 -31.71 3.59
C ILE A 726 18.42 -31.92 3.75
N ILE A 727 17.62 -31.47 2.78
CA ILE A 727 16.15 -31.62 2.83
C ILE A 727 15.74 -33.10 2.76
N THR A 728 16.48 -33.91 2.01
CA THR A 728 16.26 -35.35 1.90
C THR A 728 16.55 -36.08 3.21
N GLU A 729 17.66 -35.75 3.88
CA GLU A 729 18.00 -36.26 5.21
C GLU A 729 16.95 -35.84 6.25
N MET A 730 16.58 -34.56 6.28
CA MET A 730 15.54 -34.06 7.17
C MET A 730 14.21 -34.77 6.98
N LYS A 731 13.82 -35.07 5.74
CA LYS A 731 12.62 -35.85 5.46
C LYS A 731 12.71 -37.25 6.03
N THR A 732 13.85 -37.90 5.80
CA THR A 732 14.10 -39.30 6.19
C THR A 732 14.04 -39.47 7.71
N TYR A 733 14.55 -38.49 8.46
CA TYR A 733 14.65 -38.55 9.92
C TYR A 733 13.65 -37.66 10.67
N ASP A 734 12.72 -37.02 9.96
CA ASP A 734 11.71 -36.11 10.51
C ASP A 734 12.31 -34.96 11.33
N TRP A 735 13.38 -34.34 10.81
CA TRP A 735 14.00 -33.18 11.44
C TRP A 735 13.23 -31.90 11.14
N SER A 736 13.17 -31.01 12.13
CA SER A 736 12.73 -29.62 12.00
C SER A 736 13.89 -28.71 12.36
N CYS A 737 14.42 -28.00 11.37
CA CYS A 737 15.62 -27.19 11.51
C CYS A 737 15.34 -25.73 11.16
N ASN A 738 16.00 -24.81 11.88
CA ASN A 738 16.04 -23.41 11.50
C ASN A 738 17.16 -23.16 10.49
N PHE A 739 16.85 -22.36 9.48
CA PHE A 739 17.79 -21.91 8.47
C PHE A 739 17.89 -20.39 8.50
N TRP A 740 19.12 -19.90 8.39
CA TRP A 740 19.42 -18.48 8.25
C TRP A 740 19.95 -18.24 6.83
N LEU A 741 19.27 -17.38 6.08
CA LEU A 741 19.67 -16.97 4.74
C LEU A 741 20.11 -15.51 4.83
N GLU A 742 21.36 -15.20 4.53
CA GLU A 742 21.90 -13.84 4.63
C GLU A 742 22.42 -13.37 3.29
N SER A 743 22.02 -12.18 2.85
CA SER A 743 22.46 -11.69 1.55
C SER A 743 23.95 -11.38 1.61
N ASP A 744 24.73 -11.94 0.68
CA ASP A 744 26.17 -11.65 0.56
C ASP A 744 26.44 -10.16 0.30
N SER A 745 25.40 -9.48 -0.15
CA SER A 745 25.41 -8.07 -0.45
C SER A 745 25.01 -7.25 0.77
N LYS A 746 25.89 -7.14 1.77
CA LYS A 746 25.77 -6.03 2.77
C LYS A 746 25.68 -4.65 2.10
N ARG A 747 26.07 -4.55 0.81
CA ARG A 747 25.99 -3.37 -0.08
C ARG A 747 24.96 -3.50 -1.23
N GLY A 748 24.08 -4.49 -1.20
CA GLY A 748 23.22 -4.89 -2.33
C GLY A 748 22.01 -4.03 -2.63
N MET A 749 21.63 -3.12 -1.72
CA MET A 749 20.60 -2.14 -2.06
C MET A 749 21.04 -1.14 -3.14
N LEU A 750 22.35 -1.11 -3.50
CA LEU A 750 22.98 -0.10 -4.34
C LEU A 750 23.69 -0.60 -5.61
N LYS A 751 23.49 -1.85 -6.07
CA LYS A 751 24.09 -2.30 -7.34
C LYS A 751 23.11 -2.96 -8.31
N VAL A 752 22.27 -2.15 -8.94
CA VAL A 752 21.94 -2.29 -10.37
C VAL A 752 21.73 -0.86 -10.93
N ILE A 753 22.46 -0.53 -11.99
CA ILE A 753 22.68 0.79 -12.64
C ILE A 753 21.39 1.42 -13.21
#